data_AF-A0A239FXT8-F1
#
_entry.id   AF-A0A239FXT8-F1
#
_cell.length_a   1.000
_cell.length_b   1.000
_cell.length_c   1.000
_cell.angle_alpha   90.00
_cell.angle_beta   90.00
_cell.angle_gamma   90.00
#
_symmetry.space_group_name_H-M   'P 1'
#
loop_
_entity.id
_entity.type
_entity.pdbx_description
1 polymer ?
#
loop_
_entity_poly.entity_id
_entity_poly.type
_entity_poly.pdbx_seq_one_letter_code
_entity_poly.pdbx_strand_id
1 'polypeptide(L)'
;MARPSDPLFDTQWHFDLIGDIETIWNDYAGRGVTVGVYDDGVEYTHPDLAANYDPTLHFTDSGGTTYDPMTTTSVHGTAVAGLLGATAMNDAGGVGVAPGVMMTGVNFVGDIQFQPDAETLSLEAFAWAGNFDIMNNSWGEAAGYGYLLKFPYGPSFFGGEVDPEAPGSLADPTSRASAWHDAYAGIAATGRDGLGTLIVQAAGNDARNANGYALNASRFTITVGSTDATGAADAFSNWGTSLLLSAPAASVTTDLSGSNGVNTNRDDGDYFDGFSGTSAATPLVSGVISLMLEANDALGWRDVQTILATSAALTGSTYGGAASGLEISNWDSNGASNWNGGGMSFHFNYGFGMVDAFAAVRMAEAWSRFHSTPQTSANEQHVSASYGGDAVAIPDDSAASGTAGTPAEIDLVVSENIEIESIAVKLGVTHARAVDTVFSLVAPDGTEIPFLVREGEEYVYTATFESGDALMENGFEWTFEVTAFRGMSTAGTWTLKVEDYNADGKTGQIDGFSLDFYGASASVNDVHHFTDDFLELRSAEPGRGTISDTNGGKDWLNLVAVSGPVTLDLEQGTLSVDGAAWASIAAGSAIENAAAGDGNDVLAGNGLSNTLRGGRGDDRISGGDKVDWLYGEKGHDSLYGDAGKDRMWGAEGNDFLDGGKGGDRAWGNGGKDSLYGRGGNDLLLGGWGDDRLVGGWGADVLDGSRGADVLQGGRGADVFVIAPGDGSDLIKDFEDGIDRLDLTGFGFANEASALAAATQVGSAVEFALSGNDVLRILSVTVADLAGDILV
;
A
#
# COMPACT_ATOMS: atom_id res chain seq x y z
N MET A 1 8.25 16.63 8.27
CA MET A 1 9.51 16.77 8.99
C MET A 1 10.44 17.49 8.02
N ALA A 2 11.19 18.49 8.49
CA ALA A 2 12.27 19.00 7.64
C ALA A 2 13.25 17.84 7.34
N ARG A 3 14.02 17.92 6.24
CA ARG A 3 15.10 16.97 5.95
C ARG A 3 15.91 16.66 7.22
N PRO A 4 16.11 15.38 7.59
CA PRO A 4 16.87 15.02 8.79
C PRO A 4 18.25 15.67 8.84
N SER A 5 18.68 16.09 10.04
CA SER A 5 19.98 16.75 10.25
C SER A 5 21.07 15.79 10.73
N ASP A 6 20.76 14.51 10.81
CA ASP A 6 21.61 13.47 11.38
C ASP A 6 22.89 13.28 10.55
N PRO A 7 24.08 13.11 11.18
CA PRO A 7 25.37 13.24 10.48
C PRO A 7 25.58 12.27 9.32
N LEU A 8 24.92 11.11 9.34
CA LEU A 8 25.09 10.06 8.33
C LEU A 8 23.90 9.97 7.36
N PHE A 9 22.87 10.82 7.49
CA PHE A 9 21.69 10.82 6.62
C PHE A 9 22.07 10.95 5.14
N ASP A 10 22.95 11.89 4.79
CA ASP A 10 23.40 12.09 3.40
C ASP A 10 24.21 10.90 2.83
N THR A 11 24.56 9.91 3.65
CA THR A 11 25.23 8.67 3.20
C THR A 11 24.27 7.50 3.03
N GLN A 12 23.00 7.65 3.43
CA GLN A 12 21.94 6.66 3.31
C GLN A 12 21.32 6.70 1.91
N TRP A 13 22.08 6.23 0.93
CA TRP A 13 21.71 6.27 -0.49
C TRP A 13 20.40 5.54 -0.83
N HIS A 14 19.97 4.61 0.02
CA HIS A 14 18.75 3.83 -0.21
C HIS A 14 17.48 4.70 -0.27
N PHE A 15 17.45 5.87 0.38
CA PHE A 15 16.31 6.77 0.33
C PHE A 15 16.02 7.31 -1.08
N ASP A 16 17.04 7.47 -1.91
CA ASP A 16 16.87 7.93 -3.30
C ASP A 16 16.17 6.88 -4.20
N LEU A 17 16.05 5.63 -3.74
CA LEU A 17 15.48 4.52 -4.52
C LEU A 17 14.11 4.07 -4.05
N ILE A 18 13.61 4.58 -2.93
CA ILE A 18 12.34 4.14 -2.35
C ILE A 18 11.25 5.23 -2.42
N GLY A 19 11.26 6.03 -3.48
CA GLY A 19 10.32 7.14 -3.67
C GLY A 19 10.62 8.38 -2.83
N ASP A 20 9.79 9.42 -2.96
CA ASP A 20 9.94 10.69 -2.23
C ASP A 20 9.51 10.56 -0.75
N ILE A 21 10.34 9.88 0.02
CA ILE A 21 10.11 9.65 1.45
C ILE A 21 10.17 10.93 2.28
N GLU A 22 10.94 11.95 1.86
CA GLU A 22 11.00 13.23 2.57
C GLU A 22 9.63 13.92 2.58
N THR A 23 8.88 13.84 1.48
CA THR A 23 7.48 14.28 1.41
C THR A 23 6.61 13.50 2.38
N ILE A 24 6.76 12.18 2.45
CA ILE A 24 5.99 11.34 3.39
C ILE A 24 6.29 11.68 4.84
N TRP A 25 7.55 11.95 5.21
CA TRP A 25 7.92 12.35 6.58
C TRP A 25 7.30 13.69 7.02
N ASN A 26 6.72 14.48 6.11
CA ASN A 26 5.87 15.62 6.46
C ASN A 26 4.58 15.23 7.16
N ASP A 27 4.03 14.08 6.81
CA ASP A 27 2.76 13.60 7.33
C ASP A 27 2.98 12.46 8.35
N TYR A 28 3.86 11.50 8.04
CA TYR A 28 3.96 10.21 8.74
C TYR A 28 5.40 9.84 9.08
N ALA A 29 5.63 9.29 10.27
CA ALA A 29 6.93 8.81 10.73
C ALA A 29 6.89 7.35 11.27
N GLY A 30 5.76 6.65 11.17
CA GLY A 30 5.51 5.32 11.72
C GLY A 30 4.93 5.34 13.13
N ARG A 31 4.39 6.48 13.60
CA ARG A 31 3.95 6.65 14.99
C ARG A 31 2.73 5.79 15.29
N GLY A 32 2.73 5.17 16.48
CA GLY A 32 1.64 4.31 16.93
C GLY A 32 1.69 2.89 16.37
N VAL A 33 2.68 2.58 15.52
CA VAL A 33 2.91 1.25 14.97
C VAL A 33 4.01 0.52 15.75
N THR A 34 3.84 -0.78 15.93
CA THR A 34 4.76 -1.66 16.66
C THR A 34 5.39 -2.73 15.77
N VAL A 35 6.71 -2.90 15.87
CA VAL A 35 7.47 -3.89 15.08
C VAL A 35 8.28 -4.82 15.97
N GLY A 36 8.09 -6.13 15.81
CA GLY A 36 8.97 -7.15 16.37
C GLY A 36 10.10 -7.50 15.40
N VAL A 37 11.35 -7.23 15.79
CA VAL A 37 12.56 -7.61 15.05
C VAL A 37 12.98 -9.01 15.47
N TYR A 38 12.64 -10.03 14.68
CA TYR A 38 13.02 -11.42 14.92
C TYR A 38 14.39 -11.64 14.28
N ASP A 39 15.42 -11.75 15.11
CA ASP A 39 16.81 -11.81 14.64
C ASP A 39 17.73 -12.44 15.71
N ASP A 40 19.03 -12.13 15.72
CA ASP A 40 20.02 -12.62 16.70
C ASP A 40 20.19 -11.70 17.94
N GLY A 41 19.18 -10.86 18.17
CA GLY A 41 19.09 -9.89 19.26
C GLY A 41 19.27 -8.45 18.80
N VAL A 42 18.91 -7.51 19.67
CA VAL A 42 18.99 -6.06 19.39
C VAL A 42 19.69 -5.38 20.57
N GLU A 43 20.70 -4.57 20.30
CA GLU A 43 21.27 -3.66 21.31
C GLU A 43 20.31 -2.48 21.53
N TYR A 44 19.20 -2.73 22.20
CA TYR A 44 18.13 -1.73 22.34
C TYR A 44 18.51 -0.52 23.21
N THR A 45 19.68 -0.52 23.85
CA THR A 45 20.25 0.64 24.52
C THR A 45 21.08 1.53 23.59
N HIS A 46 21.24 1.16 22.31
CA HIS A 46 21.94 1.96 21.33
C HIS A 46 21.32 3.38 21.27
N PRO A 47 22.11 4.47 21.25
CA PRO A 47 21.60 5.84 21.34
C PRO A 47 20.55 6.17 20.27
N ASP A 48 20.67 5.57 19.10
CA ASP A 48 19.78 5.78 17.96
C ASP A 48 18.49 4.95 18.00
N LEU A 49 18.43 3.92 18.86
CA LEU A 49 17.30 3.00 18.98
C LEU A 49 16.51 3.19 20.27
N ALA A 50 17.16 3.63 21.35
CA ALA A 50 16.60 3.60 22.70
C ALA A 50 15.32 4.42 22.88
N ALA A 51 15.11 5.48 22.09
CA ALA A 51 13.88 6.27 22.11
C ALA A 51 12.69 5.55 21.46
N ASN A 52 12.96 4.64 20.54
CA ASN A 52 11.99 3.93 19.71
C ASN A 52 11.91 2.44 20.09
N TYR A 53 12.27 2.08 21.33
CA TYR A 53 12.25 0.70 21.79
C TYR A 53 11.36 0.49 23.02
N ASP A 54 10.52 -0.54 22.98
CA ASP A 54 9.65 -0.94 24.09
C ASP A 54 10.04 -2.32 24.64
N PRO A 55 10.66 -2.39 25.84
CA PRO A 55 11.01 -3.64 26.48
C PRO A 55 9.81 -4.39 27.09
N THR A 56 8.64 -3.76 27.19
CA THR A 56 7.42 -4.43 27.71
C THR A 56 6.83 -5.42 26.71
N LEU A 57 7.29 -5.33 25.45
CA LEU A 57 6.88 -6.16 24.32
C LEU A 57 7.78 -7.40 24.11
N HIS A 58 8.83 -7.58 24.92
CA HIS A 58 9.70 -8.75 24.85
C HIS A 58 8.92 -10.07 24.89
N PHE A 59 9.35 -11.04 24.08
CA PHE A 59 8.76 -12.37 24.03
C PHE A 59 8.70 -13.01 25.42
N THR A 60 7.49 -13.41 25.83
CA THR A 60 7.27 -14.17 27.07
C THR A 60 6.59 -15.48 26.71
N ASP A 61 7.23 -16.60 27.04
CA ASP A 61 6.69 -17.93 26.77
C ASP A 61 5.43 -18.23 27.62
N SER A 62 4.75 -19.33 27.29
CA SER A 62 3.57 -19.80 28.01
C SER A 62 3.85 -20.19 29.47
N GLY A 63 5.12 -20.39 29.83
CA GLY A 63 5.61 -20.61 31.19
C GLY A 63 5.82 -19.34 32.01
N GLY A 64 5.75 -18.16 31.38
CA GLY A 64 5.99 -16.85 32.00
C GLY A 64 7.46 -16.41 32.02
N THR A 65 8.34 -17.07 31.25
CA THR A 65 9.74 -16.67 31.06
C THR A 65 9.81 -15.59 29.98
N THR A 66 10.23 -14.39 30.35
CA THR A 66 10.54 -13.33 29.39
C THR A 66 11.97 -13.47 28.90
N TYR A 67 12.15 -13.52 27.59
CA TYR A 67 13.45 -13.62 26.91
C TYR A 67 13.96 -12.21 26.61
N ASP A 68 15.13 -11.87 27.13
CA ASP A 68 15.77 -10.58 26.89
C ASP A 68 16.56 -10.63 25.57
N PRO A 69 16.18 -9.84 24.54
CA PRO A 69 16.83 -9.85 23.24
C PRO A 69 18.15 -9.08 23.21
N MET A 70 18.60 -8.50 24.33
CA MET A 70 19.85 -7.73 24.39
C MET A 70 21.03 -8.55 23.89
N THR A 71 21.74 -8.04 22.88
CA THR A 71 22.97 -8.63 22.35
C THR A 71 24.17 -7.70 22.56
N THR A 72 25.34 -8.29 22.74
CA THR A 72 26.63 -7.56 22.83
C THR A 72 27.69 -8.15 21.91
N THR A 73 27.31 -9.14 21.10
CA THR A 73 28.23 -9.92 20.26
C THR A 73 27.76 -10.08 18.84
N SER A 74 26.45 -9.91 18.58
CA SER A 74 25.92 -9.94 17.23
C SER A 74 25.37 -8.59 16.81
N VAL A 75 25.70 -8.19 15.60
CA VAL A 75 25.38 -6.87 15.04
C VAL A 75 24.10 -6.91 14.20
N HIS A 76 23.73 -8.08 13.69
CA HIS A 76 22.74 -8.21 12.63
C HIS A 76 21.37 -7.64 13.01
N GLY A 77 20.75 -8.09 14.12
CA GLY A 77 19.46 -7.56 14.54
C GLY A 77 19.48 -6.08 14.93
N THR A 78 20.59 -5.58 15.49
CA THR A 78 20.78 -4.15 15.74
C THR A 78 20.80 -3.35 14.44
N ALA A 79 21.51 -3.80 13.42
CA ALA A 79 21.58 -3.18 12.09
C ALA A 79 20.21 -3.14 11.39
N VAL A 80 19.44 -4.22 11.51
CA VAL A 80 18.05 -4.32 11.03
C VAL A 80 17.16 -3.28 11.70
N ALA A 81 17.23 -3.16 13.04
CA ALA A 81 16.48 -2.18 13.80
C ALA A 81 16.85 -0.73 13.42
N GLY A 82 18.12 -0.45 13.13
CA GLY A 82 18.58 0.86 12.66
C GLY A 82 17.97 1.27 11.32
N LEU A 83 17.98 0.39 10.32
CA LEU A 83 17.35 0.68 9.01
C LEU A 83 15.83 0.88 9.12
N LEU A 84 15.20 0.16 10.03
CA LEU A 84 13.76 0.26 10.27
C LEU A 84 13.38 1.57 10.96
N GLY A 85 13.99 1.87 12.11
CA GLY A 85 13.46 2.84 13.07
C GLY A 85 14.50 3.63 13.88
N ALA A 86 15.72 3.81 13.37
CA ALA A 86 16.66 4.76 13.95
C ALA A 86 16.03 6.18 14.08
N THR A 87 16.31 6.85 15.19
CA THR A 87 15.61 8.06 15.60
C THR A 87 16.09 9.27 14.80
N ALA A 88 15.16 9.99 14.17
CA ALA A 88 15.50 11.21 13.44
C ALA A 88 15.82 12.41 14.34
N MET A 89 16.71 13.29 13.85
CA MET A 89 17.07 14.58 14.45
C MET A 89 17.59 14.48 15.89
N ASN A 90 18.41 13.47 16.18
CA ASN A 90 19.02 13.26 17.49
C ASN A 90 20.52 13.63 17.54
N ASP A 91 21.05 14.19 16.45
CA ASP A 91 22.46 14.54 16.25
C ASP A 91 23.42 13.32 16.29
N ALA A 92 22.91 12.12 16.01
CA ALA A 92 23.67 10.87 15.98
C ALA A 92 23.30 10.06 14.72
N GLY A 93 24.23 9.24 14.23
CA GLY A 93 23.89 8.22 13.25
C GLY A 93 23.23 8.70 11.96
N GLY A 94 22.33 7.86 11.47
CA GLY A 94 21.45 8.13 10.34
C GLY A 94 20.00 8.18 10.81
N VAL A 95 19.07 7.79 9.94
CA VAL A 95 17.64 7.72 10.25
C VAL A 95 17.05 6.40 9.74
N GLY A 96 16.07 5.85 10.44
CA GLY A 96 15.29 4.72 9.94
C GLY A 96 14.25 5.19 8.92
N VAL A 97 13.70 4.27 8.14
CA VAL A 97 12.56 4.56 7.25
C VAL A 97 11.35 5.08 8.04
N ALA A 98 11.11 4.54 9.23
CA ALA A 98 10.02 4.93 10.12
C ALA A 98 10.57 5.46 11.47
N PRO A 99 11.09 6.69 11.53
CA PRO A 99 11.81 7.19 12.70
C PRO A 99 10.95 7.46 13.95
N GLY A 100 9.64 7.26 13.87
CA GLY A 100 8.68 7.35 14.99
C GLY A 100 8.02 6.02 15.35
N VAL A 101 8.46 4.91 14.75
CA VAL A 101 7.96 3.56 15.04
C VAL A 101 8.41 3.07 16.42
N MET A 102 7.63 2.22 17.06
CA MET A 102 8.04 1.52 18.27
C MET A 102 8.51 0.10 17.94
N MET A 103 9.70 -0.27 18.39
CA MET A 103 10.31 -1.56 18.12
C MET A 103 10.44 -2.41 19.38
N THR A 104 10.52 -3.73 19.18
CA THR A 104 11.01 -4.67 20.18
C THR A 104 11.88 -5.73 19.51
N GLY A 105 12.74 -6.39 20.28
CA GLY A 105 13.58 -7.48 19.79
C GLY A 105 13.04 -8.86 20.18
N VAL A 106 13.21 -9.83 19.28
CA VAL A 106 13.07 -11.25 19.59
C VAL A 106 14.34 -11.93 19.12
N ASN A 107 15.17 -12.41 20.06
CA ASN A 107 16.40 -13.15 19.73
C ASN A 107 16.05 -14.57 19.28
N PHE A 108 15.48 -14.65 18.08
CA PHE A 108 14.95 -15.87 17.49
C PHE A 108 16.07 -16.79 17.02
N VAL A 109 16.93 -16.30 16.12
CA VAL A 109 17.99 -17.11 15.48
C VAL A 109 19.28 -17.18 16.29
N GLY A 110 19.39 -16.43 17.40
CA GLY A 110 20.55 -16.45 18.29
C GLY A 110 20.30 -17.08 19.67
N ASP A 111 19.04 -17.27 20.07
CA ASP A 111 18.66 -17.83 21.38
C ASP A 111 17.51 -18.85 21.30
N ILE A 112 16.31 -18.42 20.91
CA ILE A 112 15.08 -19.24 20.96
C ILE A 112 15.23 -20.57 20.22
N GLN A 113 15.79 -20.56 19.01
CA GLN A 113 16.00 -21.76 18.20
C GLN A 113 17.05 -22.74 18.76
N PHE A 114 17.81 -22.37 19.79
CA PHE A 114 18.81 -23.22 20.43
C PHE A 114 18.40 -23.70 21.82
N GLN A 115 17.19 -23.36 22.27
CA GLN A 115 16.67 -23.84 23.54
C GLN A 115 16.33 -25.34 23.47
N PRO A 116 16.33 -26.07 24.61
CA PRO A 116 16.04 -27.51 24.63
C PRO A 116 14.69 -27.92 24.00
N ASP A 117 13.69 -27.02 24.02
CA ASP A 117 12.36 -27.21 23.44
C ASP A 117 12.12 -26.23 22.25
N ALA A 118 13.18 -25.98 21.46
CA ALA A 118 13.24 -24.96 20.41
C ALA A 118 12.02 -24.90 19.48
N GLU A 119 11.48 -26.04 19.05
CA GLU A 119 10.33 -26.06 18.13
C GLU A 119 9.05 -25.52 18.79
N THR A 120 8.79 -25.92 20.04
CA THR A 120 7.64 -25.40 20.80
C THR A 120 7.81 -23.91 21.07
N LEU A 121 9.01 -23.50 21.49
CA LEU A 121 9.32 -22.10 21.74
C LEU A 121 9.25 -21.25 20.46
N SER A 122 9.60 -21.81 19.30
CA SER A 122 9.51 -21.11 18.02
C SER A 122 8.06 -20.83 17.64
N LEU A 123 7.17 -21.83 17.80
CA LEU A 123 5.74 -21.65 17.58
C LEU A 123 5.13 -20.64 18.56
N GLU A 124 5.54 -20.64 19.82
CA GLU A 124 5.12 -19.64 20.80
C GLU A 124 5.64 -18.24 20.45
N ALA A 125 6.89 -18.12 20.00
CA ALA A 125 7.46 -16.86 19.55
C ALA A 125 6.75 -16.32 18.31
N PHE A 126 6.36 -17.17 17.35
CA PHE A 126 5.54 -16.74 16.22
C PHE A 126 4.13 -16.33 16.64
N ALA A 127 3.48 -17.09 17.53
CA ALA A 127 2.18 -16.68 18.07
C ALA A 127 2.27 -15.34 18.83
N TRP A 128 3.39 -15.08 19.50
CA TRP A 128 3.65 -13.82 20.20
C TRP A 128 3.71 -12.61 19.27
N ALA A 129 4.05 -12.81 17.98
CA ALA A 129 4.05 -11.74 17.00
C ALA A 129 2.66 -11.10 16.82
N GLY A 130 1.57 -11.79 17.23
CA GLY A 130 0.23 -11.22 17.31
C GLY A 130 0.09 -10.02 18.25
N ASN A 131 1.09 -9.73 19.09
CA ASN A 131 1.17 -8.52 19.92
C ASN A 131 1.78 -7.31 19.19
N PHE A 132 2.25 -7.48 17.95
CA PHE A 132 2.84 -6.42 17.14
C PHE A 132 2.02 -6.20 15.87
N ASP A 133 2.16 -5.03 15.28
CA ASP A 133 1.60 -4.76 13.96
C ASP A 133 2.38 -5.50 12.86
N ILE A 134 3.71 -5.52 13.00
CA ILE A 134 4.63 -6.07 12.00
C ILE A 134 5.62 -7.03 12.66
N MET A 135 5.82 -8.18 12.02
CA MET A 135 6.90 -9.13 12.28
C MET A 135 7.96 -9.00 11.18
N ASN A 136 9.15 -8.53 11.52
CA ASN A 136 10.28 -8.46 10.60
C ASN A 136 11.18 -9.69 10.75
N ASN A 137 11.34 -10.45 9.67
CA ASN A 137 12.20 -11.61 9.57
C ASN A 137 13.31 -11.35 8.55
N SER A 138 14.43 -10.82 9.04
CA SER A 138 15.64 -10.58 8.24
C SER A 138 16.57 -11.80 8.21
N TRP A 139 16.01 -12.99 8.38
CA TRP A 139 16.67 -14.29 8.39
C TRP A 139 15.93 -15.26 7.44
N GLY A 140 16.52 -16.40 7.13
CA GLY A 140 15.90 -17.43 6.30
C GLY A 140 16.80 -18.65 6.17
N GLU A 141 16.30 -19.71 5.53
CA GLU A 141 17.10 -20.87 5.19
C GLU A 141 17.59 -20.80 3.73
N ALA A 142 18.67 -21.53 3.43
CA ALA A 142 19.21 -21.57 2.08
C ALA A 142 18.19 -22.15 1.10
N ALA A 143 17.78 -21.36 0.11
CA ALA A 143 16.82 -21.81 -0.89
C ALA A 143 17.51 -22.79 -1.86
N GLY A 144 17.15 -24.07 -1.81
CA GLY A 144 17.80 -25.06 -2.67
C GLY A 144 17.07 -26.38 -2.71
N TYR A 145 16.35 -26.63 -3.80
CA TYR A 145 15.71 -27.93 -4.08
C TYR A 145 16.74 -29.07 -4.06
N GLY A 146 17.99 -28.81 -4.47
CA GLY A 146 19.11 -29.75 -4.40
C GLY A 146 19.59 -30.12 -3.01
N TYR A 147 19.46 -29.24 -2.03
CA TYR A 147 19.79 -29.54 -0.63
C TYR A 147 18.69 -30.37 0.02
N LEU A 148 17.42 -30.07 -0.27
CA LEU A 148 16.23 -30.78 0.24
C LEU A 148 16.10 -32.21 -0.32
N LEU A 149 16.53 -32.45 -1.56
CA LEU A 149 16.37 -33.74 -2.24
C LEU A 149 17.59 -34.68 -2.07
N LYS A 150 18.79 -34.13 -1.86
CA LYS A 150 20.01 -34.91 -1.57
C LYS A 150 20.15 -35.28 -0.10
N PHE A 151 19.55 -34.48 0.78
CA PHE A 151 19.44 -34.73 2.21
C PHE A 151 17.98 -34.54 2.63
N PRO A 152 17.13 -35.58 2.60
CA PRO A 152 15.76 -35.50 3.13
C PRO A 152 15.69 -35.19 4.64
N TYR A 153 16.86 -35.02 5.25
CA TYR A 153 17.13 -34.76 6.65
C TYR A 153 18.24 -33.69 6.72
N GLY A 154 17.97 -32.48 6.21
CA GLY A 154 18.97 -31.43 5.96
C GLY A 154 20.03 -31.28 7.05
N PRO A 155 21.26 -30.82 6.73
CA PRO A 155 22.22 -30.56 7.80
C PRO A 155 21.64 -29.51 8.74
N SER A 156 21.81 -29.73 10.05
CA SER A 156 21.55 -28.68 11.03
C SER A 156 22.34 -27.43 10.66
N PHE A 157 21.73 -26.27 10.93
CA PHE A 157 22.20 -24.90 10.64
C PHE A 157 23.69 -24.67 11.02
N PHE A 158 24.26 -25.50 11.90
CA PHE A 158 25.63 -25.39 12.40
C PHE A 158 26.31 -26.77 12.57
N GLY A 159 26.56 -27.47 11.45
CA GLY A 159 27.63 -28.46 11.33
C GLY A 159 27.66 -29.60 12.36
N GLY A 160 27.11 -30.76 12.00
CA GLY A 160 27.55 -32.02 12.60
C GLY A 160 26.54 -33.16 12.62
N GLU A 161 25.25 -32.87 12.54
CA GLU A 161 24.22 -33.90 12.51
C GLU A 161 23.14 -33.61 11.46
N VAL A 162 22.63 -34.72 10.93
CA VAL A 162 21.51 -34.84 10.00
C VAL A 162 20.25 -34.52 10.81
N ASP A 163 19.51 -33.45 10.48
CA ASP A 163 18.26 -33.10 11.15
C ASP A 163 17.16 -34.09 10.70
N PRO A 164 16.67 -35.00 11.57
CA PRO A 164 15.59 -35.91 11.20
C PRO A 164 14.26 -35.19 10.89
N GLU A 165 14.15 -33.89 11.18
CA GLU A 165 13.00 -33.00 11.00
C GLU A 165 13.33 -31.87 10.00
N ALA A 166 13.77 -32.24 8.79
CA ALA A 166 14.05 -31.28 7.71
C ALA A 166 12.91 -30.24 7.55
N PRO A 167 13.23 -28.99 7.14
CA PRO A 167 12.25 -27.91 7.02
C PRO A 167 10.99 -28.33 6.25
N GLY A 168 11.14 -29.25 5.28
CA GLY A 168 10.04 -29.94 4.62
C GLY A 168 9.21 -29.01 3.73
N SER A 169 8.26 -29.59 3.00
CA SER A 169 7.38 -28.82 2.13
C SER A 169 6.07 -28.48 2.84
N LEU A 170 5.44 -27.36 2.48
CA LEU A 170 4.03 -27.10 2.82
C LEU A 170 3.07 -28.15 2.22
N ALA A 171 3.53 -28.92 1.23
CA ALA A 171 2.79 -30.08 0.72
C ALA A 171 2.67 -31.22 1.75
N ASP A 172 3.61 -31.31 2.70
CA ASP A 172 3.63 -32.25 3.83
C ASP A 172 3.11 -31.55 5.10
N PRO A 173 1.87 -31.87 5.55
CA PRO A 173 1.27 -31.25 6.72
C PRO A 173 1.93 -31.63 8.05
N THR A 174 2.90 -32.55 8.04
CA THR A 174 3.66 -32.96 9.23
C THR A 174 5.04 -32.29 9.33
N SER A 175 5.41 -31.48 8.32
CA SER A 175 6.68 -30.78 8.29
C SER A 175 6.74 -29.60 9.26
N ARG A 176 7.96 -29.23 9.66
CA ARG A 176 8.24 -28.02 10.44
C ARG A 176 7.73 -26.77 9.73
N ALA A 177 7.99 -26.64 8.43
CA ALA A 177 7.51 -25.50 7.64
C ALA A 177 5.98 -25.40 7.62
N SER A 178 5.26 -26.52 7.57
CA SER A 178 3.78 -26.49 7.66
C SER A 178 3.32 -25.97 9.03
N ALA A 179 3.95 -26.38 10.12
CA ALA A 179 3.62 -25.88 11.46
C ALA A 179 3.90 -24.37 11.60
N TRP A 180 5.01 -23.90 11.02
CA TRP A 180 5.36 -22.48 11.01
C TRP A 180 4.42 -21.66 10.13
N HIS A 181 4.03 -22.18 8.96
CA HIS A 181 3.01 -21.61 8.10
C HIS A 181 1.66 -21.48 8.83
N ASP A 182 1.25 -22.49 9.58
CA ASP A 182 0.02 -22.44 10.39
C ASP A 182 0.09 -21.39 11.50
N ALA A 183 1.27 -21.19 12.12
CA ALA A 183 1.48 -20.11 13.08
C ALA A 183 1.36 -18.73 12.42
N TYR A 184 1.92 -18.55 11.22
CA TYR A 184 1.78 -17.33 10.41
C TYR A 184 0.32 -17.08 10.03
N ALA A 185 -0.41 -18.12 9.61
CA ALA A 185 -1.85 -18.05 9.36
C ALA A 185 -2.63 -17.58 10.61
N GLY A 186 -2.22 -18.07 11.79
CA GLY A 186 -2.81 -17.72 13.09
C GLY A 186 -2.69 -16.23 13.42
N ILE A 187 -1.50 -15.65 13.27
CA ILE A 187 -1.28 -14.21 13.54
C ILE A 187 -1.82 -13.31 12.42
N ALA A 188 -1.84 -13.77 11.17
CA ALA A 188 -2.51 -13.07 10.07
C ALA A 188 -4.04 -13.05 10.27
N ALA A 189 -4.61 -14.03 10.98
CA ALA A 189 -6.04 -14.07 11.26
C ALA A 189 -6.44 -13.31 12.54
N THR A 190 -5.57 -13.23 13.54
CA THR A 190 -5.95 -12.72 14.88
C THR A 190 -5.21 -11.47 15.32
N GLY A 191 -4.01 -11.21 14.79
CA GLY A 191 -3.23 -10.01 15.11
C GLY A 191 -3.96 -8.73 14.73
N ARG A 192 -3.63 -7.61 15.38
CA ARG A 192 -4.22 -6.29 15.10
C ARG A 192 -5.75 -6.30 15.09
N ASP A 193 -6.36 -6.91 16.12
CA ASP A 193 -7.82 -7.08 16.25
C ASP A 193 -8.50 -7.78 15.04
N GLY A 194 -7.79 -8.68 14.37
CA GLY A 194 -8.27 -9.42 13.21
C GLY A 194 -7.97 -8.77 11.85
N LEU A 195 -7.25 -7.63 11.84
CA LEU A 195 -6.67 -7.08 10.61
C LEU A 195 -5.47 -7.91 10.12
N GLY A 196 -4.81 -8.62 11.05
CA GLY A 196 -3.68 -9.52 10.83
C GLY A 196 -2.34 -8.85 11.04
N THR A 197 -1.44 -9.52 11.77
CA THR A 197 -0.04 -9.11 11.86
C THR A 197 0.63 -9.27 10.49
N LEU A 198 1.39 -8.26 10.09
CA LEU A 198 2.10 -8.19 8.80
C LEU A 198 3.45 -8.91 8.93
N ILE A 199 3.70 -9.92 8.10
CA ILE A 199 4.92 -10.73 8.18
C ILE A 199 5.81 -10.38 7.00
N VAL A 200 6.97 -9.78 7.26
CA VAL A 200 7.93 -9.36 6.22
C VAL A 200 9.16 -10.27 6.28
N GLN A 201 9.48 -10.92 5.17
CA GLN A 201 10.42 -12.02 5.11
C GLN A 201 11.52 -11.75 4.08
N ALA A 202 12.79 -11.88 4.48
CA ALA A 202 13.91 -11.83 3.53
C ALA A 202 13.85 -13.02 2.56
N ALA A 203 13.99 -12.76 1.25
CA ALA A 203 13.96 -13.82 0.24
C ALA A 203 15.16 -14.79 0.33
N GLY A 204 16.29 -14.33 0.89
CA GLY A 204 17.54 -15.09 1.04
C GLY A 204 18.64 -14.67 0.06
N ASN A 205 19.86 -15.16 0.30
CA ASN A 205 21.10 -14.63 -0.28
C ASN A 205 21.91 -15.68 -1.08
N ASP A 206 21.22 -16.66 -1.69
CA ASP A 206 21.85 -17.81 -2.34
C ASP A 206 21.84 -17.74 -3.88
N ALA A 207 21.24 -16.69 -4.44
CA ALA A 207 20.98 -16.53 -5.87
C ALA A 207 20.12 -17.66 -6.48
N ARG A 208 19.13 -18.13 -5.72
CA ARG A 208 18.30 -19.30 -6.01
C ARG A 208 16.82 -18.94 -6.13
N ASN A 209 16.02 -19.89 -6.60
CA ASN A 209 14.58 -19.70 -6.59
C ASN A 209 14.08 -19.62 -5.14
N ALA A 210 13.50 -18.50 -4.74
CA ALA A 210 13.00 -18.24 -3.40
C ALA A 210 11.92 -19.24 -2.96
N ASN A 211 11.16 -19.83 -3.90
CA ASN A 211 10.23 -20.93 -3.61
C ASN A 211 10.93 -22.20 -3.07
N GLY A 212 12.26 -22.29 -3.16
CA GLY A 212 13.06 -23.35 -2.56
C GLY A 212 13.12 -23.31 -1.03
N TYR A 213 12.64 -22.22 -0.42
CA TYR A 213 12.39 -22.13 1.02
C TYR A 213 10.89 -22.09 1.29
N ALA A 214 10.38 -23.05 2.05
CA ALA A 214 8.94 -23.25 2.23
C ALA A 214 8.22 -22.05 2.87
N LEU A 215 8.88 -21.26 3.73
CA LEU A 215 8.25 -20.05 4.29
C LEU A 215 8.16 -18.90 3.29
N ASN A 216 9.06 -18.80 2.30
CA ASN A 216 8.87 -17.86 1.20
C ASN A 216 7.64 -18.24 0.36
N ALA A 217 7.30 -19.53 0.29
CA ALA A 217 6.08 -20.03 -0.36
C ALA A 217 4.82 -19.87 0.52
N SER A 218 4.91 -19.22 1.69
CA SER A 218 3.75 -18.91 2.51
C SER A 218 3.11 -17.61 2.02
N ARG A 219 1.86 -17.67 1.54
CA ARG A 219 1.09 -16.50 1.10
C ARG A 219 0.92 -15.38 2.14
N PHE A 220 1.09 -15.70 3.43
CA PHE A 220 1.02 -14.71 4.51
C PHE A 220 2.27 -13.83 4.62
N THR A 221 3.35 -14.19 3.91
CA THR A 221 4.61 -13.46 3.95
C THR A 221 4.70 -12.43 2.83
N ILE A 222 5.25 -11.27 3.16
CA ILE A 222 5.75 -10.29 2.20
C ILE A 222 7.21 -10.66 1.97
N THR A 223 7.48 -11.48 0.95
CA THR A 223 8.85 -11.91 0.61
C THR A 223 9.56 -10.81 -0.16
N VAL A 224 10.72 -10.37 0.35
CA VAL A 224 11.47 -9.19 -0.11
C VAL A 224 12.80 -9.58 -0.76
N GLY A 225 12.95 -9.21 -2.04
CA GLY A 225 14.22 -9.29 -2.76
C GLY A 225 15.12 -8.05 -2.55
N SER A 226 16.32 -8.08 -3.12
CA SER A 226 17.39 -7.10 -2.85
C SER A 226 17.93 -6.48 -4.12
N THR A 227 18.19 -5.16 -4.09
CA THR A 227 18.87 -4.43 -5.17
C THR A 227 20.07 -3.62 -4.69
N ASP A 228 21.00 -3.36 -5.61
CA ASP A 228 22.13 -2.47 -5.39
C ASP A 228 21.74 -0.99 -5.54
N ALA A 229 22.73 -0.09 -5.37
CA ALA A 229 22.57 1.36 -5.48
C ALA A 229 22.22 1.88 -6.88
N THR A 230 22.21 1.01 -7.90
CA THR A 230 21.77 1.33 -9.26
C THR A 230 20.35 0.87 -9.54
N GLY A 231 19.69 0.21 -8.58
CA GLY A 231 18.39 -0.44 -8.76
C GLY A 231 18.47 -1.83 -9.41
N ALA A 232 19.68 -2.31 -9.74
CA ALA A 232 19.85 -3.65 -10.30
C ALA A 232 19.78 -4.71 -9.20
N ALA A 233 19.26 -5.89 -9.53
CA ALA A 233 19.20 -7.01 -8.59
C ALA A 233 20.59 -7.36 -8.08
N ASP A 234 20.72 -7.58 -6.77
CA ASP A 234 21.97 -8.07 -6.21
C ASP A 234 22.26 -9.50 -6.66
N ALA A 235 23.53 -9.81 -6.90
CA ALA A 235 23.95 -11.11 -7.41
C ALA A 235 23.65 -12.27 -6.45
N PHE A 236 23.46 -11.96 -5.15
CA PHE A 236 23.09 -12.94 -4.13
C PHE A 236 21.58 -13.04 -3.94
N SER A 237 20.78 -12.08 -4.40
CA SER A 237 19.33 -12.06 -4.10
C SER A 237 18.68 -13.31 -4.66
N ASN A 238 17.94 -14.03 -3.80
CA ASN A 238 17.00 -15.04 -4.29
C ASN A 238 15.92 -14.36 -5.14
N TRP A 239 15.40 -15.12 -6.10
CA TRP A 239 14.48 -14.67 -7.16
C TRP A 239 13.32 -15.65 -7.30
N GLY A 240 12.23 -15.30 -7.97
CA GLY A 240 11.14 -16.22 -8.31
C GLY A 240 9.76 -15.69 -7.94
N THR A 241 8.76 -16.51 -8.21
CA THR A 241 7.33 -16.11 -8.15
C THR A 241 6.76 -15.91 -6.75
N SER A 242 7.53 -16.21 -5.71
CA SER A 242 7.14 -15.94 -4.33
C SER A 242 7.49 -14.52 -3.86
N LEU A 243 8.39 -13.82 -4.56
CA LEU A 243 8.71 -12.42 -4.23
C LEU A 243 7.46 -11.56 -4.46
N LEU A 244 7.14 -10.71 -3.48
CA LEU A 244 6.14 -9.67 -3.67
C LEU A 244 6.80 -8.43 -4.28
N LEU A 245 7.91 -7.99 -3.71
CA LEU A 245 8.65 -6.81 -4.17
C LEU A 245 10.11 -6.87 -3.72
N SER A 246 10.92 -5.90 -4.12
CA SER A 246 12.30 -5.73 -3.70
C SER A 246 12.55 -4.38 -3.04
N ALA A 247 13.65 -4.27 -2.30
CA ALA A 247 14.13 -3.03 -1.71
C ALA A 247 15.66 -2.95 -1.80
N PRO A 248 16.26 -1.74 -1.71
CA PRO A 248 17.71 -1.59 -1.75
C PRO A 248 18.41 -2.21 -0.54
N ALA A 249 19.53 -2.88 -0.78
CA ALA A 249 20.23 -3.71 0.20
C ALA A 249 21.20 -2.98 1.09
N ALA A 250 21.77 -1.85 0.67
CA ALA A 250 22.90 -1.29 1.39
C ALA A 250 22.66 0.15 1.81
N SER A 251 23.20 0.45 2.98
CA SER A 251 23.21 1.76 3.59
C SER A 251 24.07 1.70 4.85
N VAL A 252 24.45 2.87 5.34
CA VAL A 252 24.83 3.01 6.73
C VAL A 252 23.65 2.71 7.65
N THR A 253 23.94 2.01 8.74
CA THR A 253 23.01 1.69 9.83
C THR A 253 23.77 1.56 11.16
N THR A 254 23.04 1.32 12.25
CA THR A 254 23.57 1.10 13.59
C THR A 254 24.44 -0.16 13.67
N ASP A 255 25.56 -0.05 14.36
CA ASP A 255 26.44 -1.14 14.81
C ASP A 255 26.22 -1.39 16.31
N LEU A 256 26.92 -2.35 16.90
CA LEU A 256 27.04 -2.44 18.35
C LEU A 256 27.89 -1.31 18.91
N SER A 257 27.43 -0.72 20.00
CA SER A 257 28.11 0.41 20.65
C SER A 257 29.51 0.02 21.17
N GLY A 258 30.46 0.94 21.04
CA GLY A 258 31.80 0.85 21.59
C GLY A 258 32.71 -0.10 20.81
N SER A 259 33.40 -1.00 21.51
CA SER A 259 34.42 -1.88 20.90
C SER A 259 33.86 -3.21 20.39
N ASN A 260 32.55 -3.42 20.50
CA ASN A 260 31.88 -4.66 20.16
C ASN A 260 31.37 -4.68 18.71
N GLY A 261 31.27 -3.51 18.07
CA GLY A 261 30.88 -3.37 16.68
C GLY A 261 31.91 -3.91 15.69
N VAL A 262 31.45 -4.14 14.46
CA VAL A 262 32.29 -4.58 13.35
C VAL A 262 33.13 -3.44 12.77
N ASN A 263 32.67 -2.19 12.90
CA ASN A 263 33.37 -1.01 12.40
C ASN A 263 34.22 -0.33 13.49
N THR A 264 35.37 -0.92 13.78
CA THR A 264 36.33 -0.39 14.77
C THR A 264 37.23 0.75 14.27
N ASN A 265 37.08 1.20 13.02
CA ASN A 265 38.03 2.09 12.33
C ASN A 265 37.50 3.49 12.03
N ARG A 266 36.30 3.84 12.49
CA ARG A 266 35.62 5.11 12.18
C ARG A 266 35.36 5.89 13.48
N ASP A 267 35.39 7.23 13.42
CA ASP A 267 35.24 8.10 14.62
C ASP A 267 33.82 8.03 15.23
N ASP A 268 32.89 7.41 14.50
CA ASP A 268 31.48 7.12 14.76
C ASP A 268 31.27 5.59 14.90
N GLY A 269 32.22 4.85 15.50
CA GLY A 269 32.29 3.37 15.54
C GLY A 269 31.08 2.58 16.07
N ASP A 270 29.99 3.26 16.40
CA ASP A 270 28.67 2.69 16.69
C ASP A 270 27.79 2.58 15.40
N TYR A 271 28.36 2.85 14.22
CA TYR A 271 27.68 2.76 12.92
C TYR A 271 28.58 2.09 11.87
N PHE A 272 27.99 1.39 10.90
CA PHE A 272 28.75 0.77 9.80
C PHE A 272 28.00 0.83 8.47
N ASP A 273 28.75 0.92 7.38
CA ASP A 273 28.26 1.10 5.99
C ASP A 273 28.41 -0.16 5.12
N GLY A 274 28.61 -1.31 5.78
CA GLY A 274 28.81 -2.61 5.13
C GLY A 274 27.63 -3.57 5.28
N PHE A 275 26.51 -3.14 5.87
CA PHE A 275 25.33 -4.01 5.98
C PHE A 275 24.69 -4.18 4.61
N SER A 276 24.38 -5.43 4.25
CA SER A 276 23.90 -5.82 2.93
C SER A 276 23.12 -7.13 3.02
N GLY A 277 22.56 -7.59 1.89
CA GLY A 277 21.70 -8.76 1.83
C GLY A 277 20.23 -8.40 1.71
N THR A 278 19.41 -9.40 1.39
CA THR A 278 17.94 -9.30 1.54
C THR A 278 17.56 -8.95 2.99
N SER A 279 18.37 -9.33 3.98
CA SER A 279 18.25 -8.92 5.39
C SER A 279 18.31 -7.41 5.63
N ALA A 280 18.92 -6.63 4.74
CA ALA A 280 18.95 -5.18 4.83
C ALA A 280 17.84 -4.52 4.00
N ALA A 281 17.33 -5.20 2.97
CA ALA A 281 16.17 -4.78 2.20
C ALA A 281 14.85 -4.93 3.00
N THR A 282 14.68 -6.06 3.70
CA THR A 282 13.49 -6.37 4.51
C THR A 282 13.08 -5.29 5.52
N PRO A 283 13.97 -4.71 6.35
CA PRO A 283 13.58 -3.65 7.29
C PRO A 283 13.12 -2.36 6.60
N LEU A 284 13.55 -2.08 5.37
CA LEU A 284 13.04 -0.91 4.64
C LEU A 284 11.57 -1.09 4.29
N VAL A 285 11.18 -2.29 3.84
CA VAL A 285 9.78 -2.62 3.56
C VAL A 285 8.94 -2.59 4.84
N SER A 286 9.44 -3.14 5.96
CA SER A 286 8.75 -3.01 7.25
C SER A 286 8.61 -1.55 7.72
N GLY A 287 9.59 -0.69 7.44
CA GLY A 287 9.50 0.74 7.69
C GLY A 287 8.43 1.43 6.84
N VAL A 288 8.38 1.14 5.54
CA VAL A 288 7.32 1.67 4.65
C VAL A 288 5.93 1.21 5.10
N ILE A 289 5.77 -0.07 5.48
CA ILE A 289 4.52 -0.56 6.05
C ILE A 289 4.16 0.18 7.34
N SER A 290 5.14 0.53 8.18
CA SER A 290 4.88 1.35 9.37
C SER A 290 4.33 2.74 9.02
N LEU A 291 4.85 3.37 7.98
CA LEU A 291 4.32 4.64 7.47
C LEU A 291 2.88 4.47 6.91
N MET A 292 2.63 3.37 6.19
CA MET A 292 1.29 3.04 5.68
C MET A 292 0.27 2.84 6.81
N LEU A 293 0.66 2.17 7.90
CA LEU A 293 -0.23 1.90 9.02
C LEU A 293 -0.46 3.14 9.91
N GLU A 294 0.46 4.10 9.98
CA GLU A 294 0.17 5.42 10.59
C GLU A 294 -0.83 6.20 9.72
N ALA A 295 -0.70 6.10 8.38
CA ALA A 295 -1.63 6.75 7.45
C ALA A 295 -3.02 6.12 7.48
N ASN A 296 -3.11 4.80 7.67
CA ASN A 296 -4.37 4.06 7.74
C ASN A 296 -4.22 2.79 8.59
N ASP A 297 -4.62 2.88 9.86
CA ASP A 297 -4.55 1.76 10.80
C ASP A 297 -5.59 0.67 10.53
N ALA A 298 -6.60 0.95 9.71
CA ALA A 298 -7.68 0.03 9.38
C ALA A 298 -7.32 -0.99 8.28
N LEU A 299 -6.14 -0.89 7.66
CA LEU A 299 -5.71 -1.81 6.60
C LEU A 299 -5.55 -3.23 7.13
N GLY A 300 -6.15 -4.19 6.43
CA GLY A 300 -5.89 -5.61 6.64
C GLY A 300 -4.58 -6.05 5.97
N TRP A 301 -4.05 -7.20 6.36
CA TRP A 301 -2.77 -7.70 5.83
C TRP A 301 -2.78 -7.91 4.29
N ARG A 302 -3.94 -8.27 3.72
CA ARG A 302 -4.12 -8.42 2.25
C ARG A 302 -4.21 -7.08 1.53
N ASP A 303 -4.77 -6.05 2.19
CA ASP A 303 -4.77 -4.68 1.65
C ASP A 303 -3.33 -4.18 1.48
N VAL A 304 -2.50 -4.35 2.53
CA VAL A 304 -1.09 -3.91 2.50
C VAL A 304 -0.30 -4.63 1.40
N GLN A 305 -0.46 -5.95 1.24
CA GLN A 305 0.20 -6.68 0.15
C GLN A 305 -0.22 -6.17 -1.24
N THR A 306 -1.51 -5.85 -1.41
CA THR A 306 -2.04 -5.33 -2.68
C THR A 306 -1.53 -3.92 -2.96
N ILE A 307 -1.52 -3.04 -1.95
CA ILE A 307 -0.94 -1.71 -2.07
C ILE A 307 0.53 -1.81 -2.46
N LEU A 308 1.34 -2.58 -1.72
CA LEU A 308 2.78 -2.76 -2.03
C LEU A 308 3.02 -3.26 -3.46
N ALA A 309 2.22 -4.20 -3.94
CA ALA A 309 2.33 -4.71 -5.31
C ALA A 309 1.92 -3.67 -6.37
N THR A 310 0.83 -2.94 -6.14
CA THR A 310 0.30 -1.93 -7.08
C THR A 310 1.06 -0.60 -7.03
N SER A 311 1.78 -0.31 -5.96
CA SER A 311 2.57 0.90 -5.80
C SER A 311 4.05 0.71 -6.09
N ALA A 312 4.52 -0.53 -6.33
CA ALA A 312 5.91 -0.80 -6.59
C ALA A 312 6.39 -0.11 -7.89
N ALA A 313 7.59 0.44 -7.84
CA ALA A 313 8.21 1.13 -8.96
C ALA A 313 9.06 0.19 -9.82
N LEU A 314 9.05 0.40 -11.14
CA LEU A 314 9.96 -0.26 -12.06
C LEU A 314 11.42 0.03 -11.70
N THR A 315 12.26 -0.99 -11.84
CA THR A 315 13.69 -0.87 -11.54
C THR A 315 14.52 -1.84 -12.36
N GLY A 316 15.83 -1.62 -12.42
CA GLY A 316 16.75 -2.41 -13.22
C GLY A 316 16.64 -2.13 -14.72
N SER A 317 16.40 -3.15 -15.55
CA SER A 317 16.23 -2.99 -16.99
C SER A 317 14.92 -2.32 -17.37
N THR A 318 14.92 -1.68 -18.54
CA THR A 318 13.71 -1.09 -19.13
C THR A 318 12.65 -2.16 -19.34
N TYR A 319 11.41 -1.85 -18.94
CA TYR A 319 10.27 -2.72 -19.12
C TYR A 319 10.10 -3.24 -20.57
N GLY A 320 9.81 -4.53 -20.72
CA GLY A 320 9.75 -5.23 -22.02
C GLY A 320 11.10 -5.39 -22.75
N GLY A 321 12.18 -4.83 -22.19
CA GLY A 321 13.54 -5.02 -22.64
C GLY A 321 14.08 -6.40 -22.25
N ALA A 322 15.27 -6.73 -22.78
CA ALA A 322 15.98 -7.92 -22.35
C ALA A 322 16.57 -7.72 -20.96
N ALA A 323 16.58 -8.80 -20.15
CA ALA A 323 17.29 -8.87 -18.88
C ALA A 323 18.72 -8.31 -18.99
N SER A 324 19.13 -7.50 -18.02
CA SER A 324 20.43 -6.82 -17.98
C SER A 324 21.24 -7.23 -16.75
N GLY A 325 22.56 -7.40 -16.93
CA GLY A 325 23.49 -7.65 -15.83
C GLY A 325 23.22 -8.96 -15.08
N LEU A 326 22.47 -8.87 -13.98
CA LEU A 326 22.17 -9.93 -13.00
C LEU A 326 20.70 -10.41 -13.06
N GLU A 327 19.88 -9.78 -13.88
CA GLU A 327 18.47 -10.15 -14.08
C GLU A 327 18.37 -11.48 -14.82
N ILE A 328 17.46 -12.35 -14.37
CA ILE A 328 17.31 -13.71 -14.91
C ILE A 328 16.12 -13.86 -15.87
N SER A 329 15.25 -12.84 -15.94
CA SER A 329 14.06 -12.81 -16.79
C SER A 329 13.92 -11.42 -17.42
N ASN A 330 13.00 -11.28 -18.37
CA ASN A 330 12.57 -9.95 -18.76
C ASN A 330 11.47 -9.48 -17.79
N TRP A 331 11.22 -8.18 -17.77
CA TRP A 331 9.96 -7.67 -17.22
C TRP A 331 8.80 -8.17 -18.05
N ASP A 332 7.76 -8.65 -17.39
CA ASP A 332 6.50 -9.08 -18.00
C ASP A 332 5.33 -8.30 -17.38
N SER A 333 4.14 -8.42 -17.97
CA SER A 333 2.89 -8.01 -17.31
C SER A 333 1.90 -9.15 -17.26
N ASN A 334 1.15 -9.19 -16.16
CA ASN A 334 0.04 -10.11 -16.03
C ASN A 334 -1.22 -9.61 -16.76
N GLY A 335 -2.30 -10.37 -16.71
CA GLY A 335 -3.59 -10.02 -17.32
C GLY A 335 -4.52 -9.14 -16.49
N ALA A 336 -4.03 -8.49 -15.42
CA ALA A 336 -4.86 -7.52 -14.70
C ALA A 336 -5.26 -6.36 -15.62
N SER A 337 -6.35 -5.64 -15.30
CA SER A 337 -6.91 -4.63 -16.21
C SER A 337 -6.94 -3.21 -15.63
N ASN A 338 -6.55 -3.08 -14.36
CA ASN A 338 -6.81 -1.91 -13.55
C ASN A 338 -5.53 -1.30 -12.94
N TRP A 339 -4.36 -1.55 -13.52
CA TRP A 339 -3.10 -0.95 -13.09
C TRP A 339 -2.35 -0.27 -14.24
N ASN A 340 -2.07 1.03 -14.11
CA ASN A 340 -1.40 1.83 -15.13
C ASN A 340 -1.95 1.60 -16.55
N GLY A 341 -3.29 1.54 -16.66
CA GLY A 341 -4.00 1.29 -17.92
C GLY A 341 -3.79 -0.10 -18.52
N GLY A 342 -3.31 -1.08 -17.76
CA GLY A 342 -3.09 -2.46 -18.19
C GLY A 342 -2.84 -3.42 -17.02
N GLY A 343 -2.02 -4.45 -17.27
CA GLY A 343 -1.64 -5.46 -16.29
C GLY A 343 -0.47 -5.05 -15.42
N MET A 344 -0.39 -5.63 -14.22
CA MET A 344 0.68 -5.37 -13.27
C MET A 344 2.00 -5.90 -13.81
N SER A 345 3.05 -5.09 -13.71
CA SER A 345 4.40 -5.50 -14.08
C SER A 345 4.98 -6.49 -13.07
N PHE A 346 5.70 -7.49 -13.54
CA PHE A 346 6.35 -8.49 -12.69
C PHE A 346 7.72 -8.89 -13.24
N HIS A 347 8.65 -9.19 -12.34
CA HIS A 347 9.99 -9.67 -12.66
C HIS A 347 10.52 -10.62 -11.58
N PHE A 348 11.30 -11.64 -11.97
CA PHE A 348 11.69 -12.71 -11.04
C PHE A 348 12.65 -12.22 -9.96
N ASN A 349 13.52 -11.27 -10.27
CA ASN A 349 14.41 -10.67 -9.27
C ASN A 349 13.78 -9.55 -8.44
N TYR A 350 12.62 -9.00 -8.87
CA TYR A 350 12.06 -7.78 -8.27
C TYR A 350 10.65 -7.95 -7.72
N GLY A 351 9.99 -9.08 -7.93
CA GLY A 351 8.54 -9.20 -7.69
C GLY A 351 7.80 -8.21 -8.60
N PHE A 352 6.90 -7.42 -8.03
CA PHE A 352 6.21 -6.33 -8.72
C PHE A 352 7.09 -5.08 -8.92
N GLY A 353 8.24 -4.98 -8.25
CA GLY A 353 9.20 -3.88 -8.40
C GLY A 353 9.86 -3.44 -7.11
N MET A 354 10.50 -2.28 -7.13
CA MET A 354 11.06 -1.65 -5.95
C MET A 354 9.95 -1.09 -5.07
N VAL A 355 10.09 -1.20 -3.74
CA VAL A 355 9.22 -0.47 -2.81
C VAL A 355 9.30 1.04 -3.06
N ASP A 356 8.15 1.70 -3.19
CA ASP A 356 8.03 3.15 -3.30
C ASP A 356 7.20 3.67 -2.11
N ALA A 357 7.85 4.36 -1.18
CA ALA A 357 7.24 4.90 0.02
C ALA A 357 6.21 5.98 -0.28
N PHE A 358 6.44 6.82 -1.30
CA PHE A 358 5.50 7.86 -1.68
C PHE A 358 4.20 7.23 -2.19
N ALA A 359 4.31 6.37 -3.20
CA ALA A 359 3.15 5.73 -3.81
C ALA A 359 2.41 4.82 -2.81
N ALA A 360 3.14 3.99 -2.03
CA ALA A 360 2.53 3.06 -1.08
C ALA A 360 1.75 3.80 0.02
N VAL A 361 2.32 4.85 0.60
CA VAL A 361 1.71 5.57 1.72
C VAL A 361 0.52 6.42 1.25
N ARG A 362 0.62 7.06 0.08
CA ARG A 362 -0.52 7.80 -0.49
C ARG A 362 -1.68 6.88 -0.87
N MET A 363 -1.38 5.69 -1.43
CA MET A 363 -2.42 4.68 -1.67
C MET A 363 -3.03 4.17 -0.36
N ALA A 364 -2.23 3.94 0.68
CA ALA A 364 -2.72 3.53 2.00
C ALA A 364 -3.67 4.56 2.63
N GLU A 365 -3.31 5.84 2.62
CA GLU A 365 -4.11 6.97 3.11
C GLU A 365 -5.50 7.01 2.45
N ALA A 366 -5.55 6.76 1.14
CA ALA A 366 -6.78 6.82 0.35
C ALA A 366 -7.55 5.49 0.28
N TRP A 367 -6.96 4.36 0.69
CA TRP A 367 -7.46 3.01 0.38
C TRP A 367 -8.93 2.79 0.76
N SER A 368 -9.30 3.23 1.97
CA SER A 368 -10.65 3.07 2.52
C SER A 368 -11.73 3.88 1.76
N ARG A 369 -11.33 4.80 0.88
CA ARG A 369 -12.23 5.54 -0.03
C ARG A 369 -12.77 4.62 -1.13
N PHE A 370 -11.94 3.67 -1.58
CA PHE A 370 -12.25 2.76 -2.68
C PHE A 370 -12.71 1.39 -2.14
N HIS A 371 -12.14 0.94 -1.04
CA HIS A 371 -12.41 -0.35 -0.42
C HIS A 371 -13.01 -0.17 0.97
N SER A 372 -14.35 -0.18 1.06
CA SER A 372 -15.06 0.08 2.32
C SER A 372 -14.91 -1.01 3.39
N THR A 373 -14.26 -2.12 3.08
CA THR A 373 -14.06 -3.25 3.99
C THR A 373 -12.62 -3.71 3.87
N PRO A 374 -11.85 -3.73 4.97
CA PRO A 374 -10.47 -4.18 4.92
C PRO A 374 -10.40 -5.66 4.52
N GLN A 375 -9.41 -6.01 3.71
CA GLN A 375 -9.15 -7.36 3.27
C GLN A 375 -8.30 -8.11 4.30
N THR A 376 -8.90 -9.11 4.95
CA THR A 376 -8.30 -9.90 6.04
C THR A 376 -8.49 -11.39 5.78
N SER A 377 -8.00 -12.23 6.69
CA SER A 377 -8.27 -13.68 6.63
C SER A 377 -9.76 -14.03 6.80
N ALA A 378 -10.56 -13.14 7.38
CA ALA A 378 -11.98 -13.40 7.65
C ALA A 378 -12.87 -13.30 6.40
N ASN A 379 -12.43 -12.58 5.37
CA ASN A 379 -13.17 -12.38 4.12
C ASN A 379 -12.42 -12.85 2.86
N GLU A 380 -11.26 -13.49 3.02
CA GLU A 380 -10.52 -14.16 1.95
C GLU A 380 -11.40 -15.21 1.28
N GLN A 381 -11.46 -15.16 -0.05
CA GLN A 381 -12.09 -16.19 -0.87
C GLN A 381 -11.05 -17.24 -1.24
N HIS A 382 -11.49 -18.49 -1.36
CA HIS A 382 -10.65 -19.62 -1.75
C HIS A 382 -11.37 -20.44 -2.82
N VAL A 383 -10.68 -20.69 -3.93
CA VAL A 383 -11.14 -21.56 -5.03
C VAL A 383 -10.04 -22.60 -5.27
N SER A 384 -10.40 -23.87 -5.43
CA SER A 384 -9.42 -24.91 -5.72
C SER A 384 -9.80 -25.78 -6.92
N ALA A 385 -8.77 -26.23 -7.63
CA ALA A 385 -8.89 -27.19 -8.72
C ALA A 385 -7.76 -28.21 -8.63
N SER A 386 -8.05 -29.47 -8.95
CA SER A 386 -7.04 -30.53 -8.88
C SER A 386 -7.16 -31.49 -10.05
N TYR A 387 -6.01 -31.92 -10.56
CA TYR A 387 -5.94 -32.93 -11.60
C TYR A 387 -6.13 -34.32 -10.97
N GLY A 388 -7.27 -34.95 -11.28
CA GLY A 388 -7.61 -36.30 -10.82
C GLY A 388 -7.36 -37.41 -11.85
N GLY A 389 -6.58 -37.14 -12.91
CA GLY A 389 -6.28 -38.10 -13.97
C GLY A 389 -5.10 -39.02 -13.66
N ASP A 390 -4.75 -39.86 -14.63
CA ASP A 390 -3.55 -40.71 -14.55
C ASP A 390 -2.27 -39.86 -14.64
N ALA A 391 -1.16 -40.37 -14.10
CA ALA A 391 0.14 -39.71 -14.18
C ALA A 391 0.50 -39.35 -15.63
N VAL A 392 0.98 -38.11 -15.83
CA VAL A 392 1.27 -37.58 -17.17
C VAL A 392 2.76 -37.67 -17.42
N ALA A 393 3.16 -38.40 -18.45
CA ALA A 393 4.57 -38.53 -18.81
C ALA A 393 5.14 -37.17 -19.25
N ILE A 394 6.32 -36.84 -18.73
CA ILE A 394 7.16 -35.73 -19.21
C ILE A 394 8.03 -36.31 -20.32
N PRO A 395 7.80 -35.94 -21.59
CA PRO A 395 8.58 -36.47 -22.71
C PRO A 395 10.02 -35.96 -22.66
N ASP A 396 10.98 -36.87 -22.81
CA ASP A 396 12.36 -36.54 -23.19
C ASP A 396 12.33 -36.18 -24.67
N ASP A 397 12.23 -34.88 -24.95
CA ASP A 397 12.10 -34.44 -26.33
C ASP A 397 13.40 -33.81 -26.83
N SER A 398 14.11 -34.67 -27.55
CA SER A 398 15.42 -34.47 -28.14
C SER A 398 15.41 -33.44 -29.27
N ALA A 399 15.75 -32.18 -28.97
CA ALA A 399 16.43 -31.34 -29.95
C ALA A 399 17.89 -31.19 -29.55
N ALA A 400 18.79 -31.83 -30.33
CA ALA A 400 20.24 -31.60 -30.24
C ALA A 400 20.68 -30.15 -30.59
N SER A 401 19.74 -29.19 -30.56
CA SER A 401 19.87 -27.80 -30.98
C SER A 401 19.46 -26.76 -29.94
N GLY A 402 19.25 -27.14 -28.66
CA GLY A 402 18.92 -26.18 -27.60
C GLY A 402 17.55 -25.54 -27.78
N THR A 403 16.54 -26.33 -28.17
CA THR A 403 15.15 -25.91 -28.39
C THR A 403 14.26 -26.81 -27.55
N ALA A 404 13.30 -26.26 -26.80
CA ALA A 404 12.32 -27.06 -26.07
C ALA A 404 11.56 -28.00 -27.02
N GLY A 405 11.30 -29.22 -26.59
CA GLY A 405 10.41 -30.11 -27.32
C GLY A 405 8.93 -29.86 -27.04
N THR A 406 8.08 -30.83 -27.36
CA THR A 406 6.63 -30.75 -27.15
C THR A 406 6.34 -30.80 -25.65
N PRO A 407 5.75 -29.75 -25.06
CA PRO A 407 5.51 -29.71 -23.62
C PRO A 407 4.48 -30.76 -23.20
N ALA A 408 4.61 -31.24 -21.95
CA ALA A 408 3.50 -31.90 -21.28
C ALA A 408 2.55 -30.83 -20.74
N GLU A 409 1.25 -30.99 -21.00
CA GLU A 409 0.22 -30.02 -20.61
C GLU A 409 -0.90 -30.72 -19.82
N ILE A 410 -1.33 -30.07 -18.74
CA ILE A 410 -2.48 -30.48 -17.94
C ILE A 410 -3.43 -29.30 -17.77
N ASP A 411 -4.64 -29.43 -18.33
CA ASP A 411 -5.69 -28.41 -18.24
C ASP A 411 -6.57 -28.62 -16.99
N LEU A 412 -6.85 -27.52 -16.29
CA LEU A 412 -7.83 -27.42 -15.22
C LEU A 412 -8.85 -26.33 -15.56
N VAL A 413 -10.14 -26.71 -15.61
CA VAL A 413 -11.24 -25.75 -15.79
C VAL A 413 -11.70 -25.26 -14.43
N VAL A 414 -11.60 -23.95 -14.21
CA VAL A 414 -12.04 -23.25 -13.02
C VAL A 414 -13.28 -22.42 -13.37
N SER A 415 -14.43 -22.73 -12.77
CA SER A 415 -15.69 -22.03 -13.06
C SER A 415 -16.03 -20.91 -12.09
N GLU A 416 -15.50 -20.97 -10.87
CA GLU A 416 -15.71 -19.96 -9.84
C GLU A 416 -14.78 -18.77 -10.10
N ASN A 417 -15.29 -17.55 -9.88
CA ASN A 417 -14.57 -16.32 -10.17
C ASN A 417 -14.29 -15.52 -8.90
N ILE A 418 -13.00 -15.35 -8.60
CA ILE A 418 -12.47 -14.43 -7.59
C ILE A 418 -11.36 -13.60 -8.24
N GLU A 419 -11.08 -12.43 -7.65
CA GLU A 419 -9.89 -11.67 -7.98
C GLU A 419 -8.70 -12.27 -7.25
N ILE A 420 -7.69 -12.72 -8.01
CA ILE A 420 -6.53 -13.44 -7.49
C ILE A 420 -5.63 -12.49 -6.72
N GLU A 421 -5.15 -12.92 -5.57
CA GLU A 421 -4.04 -12.28 -4.85
C GLU A 421 -2.81 -13.21 -4.77
N SER A 422 -3.06 -14.52 -4.75
CA SER A 422 -2.08 -15.58 -4.54
C SER A 422 -2.57 -16.89 -5.16
N ILE A 423 -1.64 -17.69 -5.68
CA ILE A 423 -1.90 -19.06 -6.12
C ILE A 423 -0.86 -19.98 -5.47
N ALA A 424 -1.34 -20.91 -4.65
CA ALA A 424 -0.53 -22.04 -4.19
C ALA A 424 -0.63 -23.17 -5.23
N VAL A 425 0.51 -23.51 -5.83
CA VAL A 425 0.65 -24.59 -6.81
C VAL A 425 1.24 -25.80 -6.11
N LYS A 426 0.41 -26.81 -5.82
CA LYS A 426 0.89 -28.09 -5.28
C LYS A 426 1.21 -29.03 -6.42
N LEU A 427 2.46 -29.49 -6.46
CA LEU A 427 3.00 -30.29 -7.55
C LEU A 427 3.67 -31.54 -7.00
N GLY A 428 3.23 -32.70 -7.47
CA GLY A 428 3.88 -33.99 -7.30
C GLY A 428 4.55 -34.41 -8.61
N VAL A 429 5.86 -34.62 -8.61
CA VAL A 429 6.64 -34.97 -9.80
C VAL A 429 7.68 -36.02 -9.47
N THR A 430 7.90 -36.93 -10.42
CA THR A 430 9.06 -37.81 -10.44
C THR A 430 9.84 -37.55 -11.71
N HIS A 431 11.08 -37.08 -11.62
CA HIS A 431 11.93 -36.85 -12.80
C HIS A 431 13.37 -37.30 -12.57
N ALA A 432 13.95 -37.99 -13.56
CA ALA A 432 15.33 -38.46 -13.47
C ALA A 432 16.36 -37.32 -13.52
N ARG A 433 15.96 -36.14 -14.03
CA ARG A 433 16.78 -34.93 -14.06
C ARG A 433 15.98 -33.65 -13.95
N ALA A 434 15.61 -33.21 -12.74
CA ALA A 434 14.68 -32.07 -12.61
C ALA A 434 15.28 -30.70 -12.95
N VAL A 435 16.61 -30.60 -13.03
CA VAL A 435 17.26 -29.37 -13.51
C VAL A 435 16.99 -29.11 -15.00
N ASP A 436 16.48 -30.10 -15.74
CA ASP A 436 16.19 -29.96 -17.16
C ASP A 436 14.76 -29.47 -17.43
N THR A 437 13.92 -29.51 -16.39
CA THR A 437 12.51 -29.19 -16.50
C THR A 437 12.22 -27.74 -16.14
N VAL A 438 11.36 -27.10 -16.92
CA VAL A 438 10.70 -25.83 -16.57
C VAL A 438 9.21 -26.09 -16.41
N PHE A 439 8.65 -25.67 -15.28
CA PHE A 439 7.22 -25.72 -15.03
C PHE A 439 6.64 -24.31 -15.06
N SER A 440 5.62 -24.13 -15.90
CA SER A 440 4.88 -22.89 -16.06
C SER A 440 3.41 -23.08 -15.78
N LEU A 441 2.78 -22.04 -15.25
CA LEU A 441 1.34 -21.92 -15.18
C LEU A 441 0.88 -20.96 -16.28
N VAL A 442 -0.07 -21.39 -17.11
CA VAL A 442 -0.68 -20.57 -18.16
C VAL A 442 -2.10 -20.22 -17.74
N ALA A 443 -2.37 -18.92 -17.64
CA ALA A 443 -3.68 -18.38 -17.32
C ALA A 443 -4.65 -18.45 -18.52
N PRO A 444 -5.97 -18.28 -18.30
CA PRO A 444 -6.98 -18.37 -19.36
C PRO A 444 -6.82 -17.37 -20.50
N ASP A 445 -6.14 -16.25 -20.27
CA ASP A 445 -5.84 -15.23 -21.29
C ASP A 445 -4.56 -15.51 -22.08
N GLY A 446 -3.81 -16.57 -21.70
CA GLY A 446 -2.55 -16.97 -22.31
C GLY A 446 -1.31 -16.45 -21.59
N THR A 447 -1.43 -15.70 -20.49
CA THR A 447 -0.28 -15.28 -19.66
C THR A 447 0.43 -16.51 -19.11
N GLU A 448 1.71 -16.70 -19.44
CA GLU A 448 2.52 -17.85 -19.02
C GLU A 448 3.60 -17.41 -18.02
N ILE A 449 3.53 -17.90 -16.78
CA ILE A 449 4.51 -17.60 -15.74
C ILE A 449 5.23 -18.89 -15.30
N PRO A 450 6.55 -19.01 -15.51
CA PRO A 450 7.32 -20.13 -15.00
C PRO A 450 7.54 -20.02 -13.48
N PHE A 451 7.19 -21.02 -12.69
CA PHE A 451 7.38 -20.97 -11.22
C PHE A 451 8.53 -21.87 -10.74
N LEU A 452 8.87 -22.89 -11.53
CA LEU A 452 10.06 -23.70 -11.35
C LEU A 452 10.90 -23.67 -12.62
N VAL A 453 12.05 -23.00 -12.55
CA VAL A 453 13.01 -22.87 -13.66
C VAL A 453 14.33 -23.54 -13.30
N ARG A 454 15.15 -23.84 -14.32
CA ARG A 454 16.45 -24.50 -14.18
C ARG A 454 17.40 -23.72 -13.27
N GLU A 455 17.86 -24.36 -12.21
CA GLU A 455 18.95 -23.87 -11.37
C GLU A 455 20.30 -24.44 -11.82
N GLY A 456 21.15 -23.62 -12.49
CA GLY A 456 22.60 -23.85 -12.57
C GLY A 456 23.17 -24.67 -13.74
N GLU A 457 23.14 -24.17 -14.97
CA GLU A 457 24.18 -24.50 -15.99
C GLU A 457 24.88 -23.27 -16.62
N GLU A 458 24.35 -22.05 -16.50
CA GLU A 458 24.99 -20.86 -17.10
C GLU A 458 24.77 -19.53 -16.34
N TYR A 459 23.92 -19.50 -15.31
CA TYR A 459 23.64 -18.27 -14.55
C TYR A 459 24.15 -18.40 -13.11
N VAL A 460 25.00 -17.43 -12.73
CA VAL A 460 25.62 -17.16 -11.41
C VAL A 460 27.01 -17.75 -11.15
N TYR A 461 27.92 -16.80 -10.92
CA TYR A 461 29.34 -16.92 -10.62
C TYR A 461 29.53 -17.55 -9.22
N THR A 462 30.41 -18.54 -9.11
CA THR A 462 30.96 -19.11 -7.85
C THR A 462 30.13 -20.14 -7.07
N ALA A 463 29.63 -21.18 -7.72
CA ALA A 463 29.77 -22.51 -7.13
C ALA A 463 29.79 -23.60 -8.21
N THR A 464 30.94 -24.24 -8.36
CA THR A 464 31.03 -25.56 -8.99
C THR A 464 30.35 -26.58 -8.07
N PHE A 465 29.02 -26.58 -8.04
CA PHE A 465 28.30 -27.79 -7.68
C PHE A 465 28.28 -28.64 -8.94
N GLU A 466 28.81 -29.86 -8.84
CA GLU A 466 28.55 -30.89 -9.85
C GLU A 466 27.02 -31.10 -9.89
N SER A 467 26.38 -30.39 -10.81
CA SER A 467 25.07 -30.71 -11.34
C SER A 467 25.09 -32.16 -11.82
N GLY A 468 24.32 -33.02 -11.17
CA GLY A 468 23.95 -34.26 -11.80
C GLY A 468 23.27 -35.22 -10.84
N ASP A 469 22.05 -35.68 -11.03
CA ASP A 469 21.01 -35.43 -12.04
C ASP A 469 19.65 -35.59 -11.32
N ALA A 470 19.60 -36.46 -10.30
CA ALA A 470 18.43 -36.96 -9.61
C ALA A 470 17.76 -36.07 -8.53
N LEU A 471 17.35 -34.83 -8.84
CA LEU A 471 16.59 -34.03 -7.86
C LEU A 471 15.24 -34.67 -7.51
N MET A 472 14.48 -35.16 -8.48
CA MET A 472 13.12 -35.67 -8.25
C MET A 472 12.99 -37.18 -8.51
N GLU A 473 14.09 -37.95 -8.48
CA GLU A 473 14.07 -39.40 -8.84
C GLU A 473 13.25 -40.25 -7.88
N ASN A 474 13.09 -39.81 -6.63
CA ASN A 474 12.35 -40.54 -5.58
C ASN A 474 10.95 -39.95 -5.30
N GLY A 475 10.43 -39.13 -6.22
CA GLY A 475 9.22 -38.36 -6.01
C GLY A 475 9.49 -37.06 -5.24
N PHE A 476 8.91 -35.97 -5.72
CA PHE A 476 9.00 -34.63 -5.17
C PHE A 476 7.60 -34.07 -5.07
N GLU A 477 7.13 -33.81 -3.85
CA GLU A 477 5.90 -33.06 -3.61
C GLU A 477 6.26 -31.71 -3.00
N TRP A 478 5.82 -30.64 -3.67
CA TRP A 478 6.10 -29.28 -3.24
C TRP A 478 4.94 -28.33 -3.48
N THR A 479 4.78 -27.34 -2.61
CA THR A 479 3.88 -26.20 -2.81
C THR A 479 4.70 -24.98 -3.19
N PHE A 480 4.43 -24.43 -4.37
CA PHE A 480 5.01 -23.18 -4.86
C PHE A 480 4.01 -22.05 -4.67
N GLU A 481 4.49 -20.87 -4.33
CA GLU A 481 3.71 -19.65 -4.32
C GLU A 481 3.92 -18.89 -5.64
N VAL A 482 2.82 -18.44 -6.24
CA VAL A 482 2.81 -17.64 -7.45
C VAL A 482 1.97 -16.39 -7.23
N THR A 483 2.65 -15.28 -6.89
CA THR A 483 2.02 -13.97 -6.67
C THR A 483 1.74 -13.22 -7.98
N ALA A 484 2.47 -13.56 -9.06
CA ALA A 484 2.48 -12.82 -10.32
C ALA A 484 1.10 -12.68 -11.00
N PHE A 485 0.13 -13.53 -10.68
CA PHE A 485 -1.24 -13.46 -11.24
C PHE A 485 -2.19 -12.53 -10.44
N ARG A 486 -1.68 -11.75 -9.48
CA ARG A 486 -2.48 -10.80 -8.68
C ARG A 486 -3.30 -9.83 -9.55
N GLY A 487 -4.55 -9.60 -9.18
CA GLY A 487 -5.50 -8.73 -9.90
C GLY A 487 -6.20 -9.39 -11.09
N MET A 488 -5.86 -10.63 -11.43
CA MET A 488 -6.55 -11.38 -12.49
C MET A 488 -7.78 -12.14 -11.97
N SER A 489 -8.66 -12.56 -12.89
CA SER A 489 -9.81 -13.40 -12.58
C SER A 489 -9.45 -14.89 -12.64
N THR A 490 -9.96 -15.70 -11.72
CA THR A 490 -9.74 -17.17 -11.72
C THR A 490 -10.47 -17.93 -12.82
N ALA A 491 -11.60 -17.41 -13.32
CA ALA A 491 -12.47 -18.17 -14.19
C ALA A 491 -11.84 -18.45 -15.58
N GLY A 492 -11.80 -19.72 -15.98
CA GLY A 492 -11.31 -20.14 -17.28
C GLY A 492 -10.55 -21.47 -17.24
N THR A 493 -9.73 -21.71 -18.26
CA THR A 493 -8.86 -22.90 -18.33
C THR A 493 -7.44 -22.51 -17.98
N TRP A 494 -6.92 -23.12 -16.92
CA TRP A 494 -5.53 -22.99 -16.48
C TRP A 494 -4.74 -24.20 -16.96
N THR A 495 -3.52 -23.98 -17.45
CA THR A 495 -2.67 -25.07 -17.97
C THR A 495 -1.39 -25.14 -17.17
N LEU A 496 -1.09 -26.30 -16.58
CA LEU A 496 0.28 -26.63 -16.18
C LEU A 496 1.04 -27.05 -17.43
N LYS A 497 2.11 -26.36 -17.76
CA LYS A 497 2.99 -26.65 -18.89
C LYS A 497 4.36 -27.06 -18.38
N VAL A 498 4.89 -28.16 -18.88
CA VAL A 498 6.21 -28.68 -18.49
C VAL A 498 7.06 -28.93 -19.72
N GLU A 499 8.23 -28.29 -19.75
CA GLU A 499 9.21 -28.40 -20.83
C GLU A 499 10.48 -29.07 -20.32
N ASP A 500 10.98 -30.07 -21.03
CA ASP A 500 12.27 -30.72 -20.78
C ASP A 500 13.30 -30.26 -21.83
N TYR A 501 14.39 -29.63 -21.40
CA TYR A 501 15.33 -28.91 -22.25
C TYR A 501 16.59 -29.68 -22.65
N ASN A 502 16.82 -30.91 -22.14
CA ASN A 502 18.07 -31.65 -22.38
C ASN A 502 17.85 -33.05 -23.00
N ALA A 503 18.55 -33.32 -24.09
CA ALA A 503 18.45 -34.57 -24.85
C ALA A 503 19.33 -35.71 -24.28
N ASP A 504 19.34 -35.89 -22.96
CA ASP A 504 20.19 -36.86 -22.27
C ASP A 504 19.50 -38.21 -21.99
N GLY A 505 18.23 -38.37 -22.40
CA GLY A 505 17.47 -39.60 -22.21
C GLY A 505 16.66 -39.66 -20.92
N LYS A 506 16.72 -38.61 -20.08
CA LYS A 506 16.06 -38.57 -18.77
C LYS A 506 14.63 -38.14 -18.96
N THR A 507 13.72 -38.88 -18.34
CA THR A 507 12.27 -38.63 -18.40
C THR A 507 11.70 -38.65 -17.00
N GLY A 508 10.42 -38.32 -16.91
CA GLY A 508 9.66 -38.43 -15.69
C GLY A 508 8.16 -38.37 -15.93
N GLN A 509 7.44 -38.01 -14.87
CA GLN A 509 6.00 -37.84 -14.91
C GLN A 509 5.54 -36.85 -13.84
N ILE A 510 4.38 -36.25 -14.11
CA ILE A 510 3.61 -35.49 -13.14
C ILE A 510 2.71 -36.49 -12.41
N ASP A 511 2.92 -36.63 -11.11
CA ASP A 511 2.21 -37.54 -10.21
C ASP A 511 0.96 -36.89 -9.59
N GLY A 512 0.96 -35.57 -9.45
CA GLY A 512 -0.16 -34.79 -8.92
C GLY A 512 -0.03 -33.30 -9.19
N PHE A 513 -1.16 -32.62 -9.34
CA PHE A 513 -1.20 -31.17 -9.57
C PHE A 513 -2.50 -30.59 -9.02
N SER A 514 -2.41 -29.56 -8.18
CA SER A 514 -3.54 -28.74 -7.78
C SER A 514 -3.18 -27.26 -7.72
N LEU A 515 -4.22 -26.44 -7.90
CA LEU A 515 -4.19 -24.99 -7.79
C LEU A 515 -5.14 -24.60 -6.66
N ASP A 516 -4.63 -23.84 -5.71
CA ASP A 516 -5.41 -23.20 -4.65
C ASP A 516 -5.27 -21.68 -4.83
N PHE A 517 -6.34 -21.05 -5.29
CA PHE A 517 -6.43 -19.62 -5.53
C PHE A 517 -6.97 -18.93 -4.30
N TYR A 518 -6.31 -17.85 -3.86
CA TYR A 518 -6.73 -17.01 -2.75
C TYR A 518 -6.90 -15.58 -3.23
N GLY A 519 -7.93 -14.88 -2.73
CA GLY A 519 -8.08 -13.46 -2.99
C GLY A 519 -9.45 -12.89 -2.65
N ALA A 520 -9.87 -11.86 -3.38
CA ALA A 520 -11.07 -11.08 -3.09
C ALA A 520 -12.28 -11.55 -3.92
N SER A 521 -13.48 -11.23 -3.45
CA SER A 521 -14.69 -11.44 -4.26
C SER A 521 -14.63 -10.58 -5.52
N ALA A 522 -14.96 -11.14 -6.67
CA ALA A 522 -15.05 -10.37 -7.90
C ALA A 522 -16.06 -9.21 -7.75
N SER A 523 -15.65 -8.01 -8.16
CA SER A 523 -16.44 -6.79 -8.12
C SER A 523 -16.73 -6.29 -9.55
N VAL A 524 -17.79 -5.51 -9.69
CA VAL A 524 -18.02 -4.67 -10.88
C VAL A 524 -17.75 -3.19 -10.58
N ASN A 525 -17.41 -2.86 -9.32
CA ASN A 525 -16.90 -1.55 -8.95
C ASN A 525 -15.37 -1.65 -9.03
N ASP A 526 -14.81 -1.18 -10.14
CA ASP A 526 -13.40 -1.26 -10.46
C ASP A 526 -12.66 -0.02 -9.96
N VAL A 527 -11.38 -0.22 -9.61
CA VAL A 527 -10.47 0.86 -9.21
C VAL A 527 -9.27 0.79 -10.13
N HIS A 528 -9.13 1.77 -11.02
CA HIS A 528 -7.98 1.88 -11.92
C HIS A 528 -6.89 2.71 -11.24
N HIS A 529 -5.81 2.03 -10.84
CA HIS A 529 -4.66 2.63 -10.17
C HIS A 529 -3.66 3.18 -11.18
N PHE A 530 -3.17 4.40 -10.95
CA PHE A 530 -2.05 4.96 -11.70
C PHE A 530 -0.91 5.40 -10.75
N THR A 531 0.31 5.19 -11.20
CA THR A 531 1.56 5.66 -10.58
C THR A 531 2.40 6.39 -11.62
N ASP A 532 3.47 7.05 -11.18
CA ASP A 532 4.37 7.80 -12.06
C ASP A 532 5.12 6.92 -13.09
N ASP A 533 5.15 5.60 -12.90
CA ASP A 533 5.69 4.64 -13.87
C ASP A 533 4.88 4.53 -15.17
N PHE A 534 3.65 5.03 -15.19
CA PHE A 534 2.72 4.87 -16.30
C PHE A 534 3.35 5.21 -17.67
N LEU A 535 4.09 6.32 -17.75
CA LEU A 535 4.68 6.76 -19.02
C LEU A 535 5.83 5.86 -19.48
N GLU A 536 6.64 5.34 -18.56
CA GLU A 536 7.67 4.36 -18.87
C GLU A 536 7.03 3.09 -19.45
N LEU A 537 6.03 2.55 -18.75
CA LEU A 537 5.28 1.37 -19.18
C LEU A 537 4.63 1.57 -20.54
N ARG A 538 3.94 2.69 -20.74
CA ARG A 538 3.27 3.00 -22.02
C ARG A 538 4.25 3.16 -23.17
N SER A 539 5.48 3.59 -22.91
CA SER A 539 6.50 3.70 -23.95
C SER A 539 6.87 2.34 -24.55
N ALA A 540 6.86 1.29 -23.73
CA ALA A 540 7.10 -0.09 -24.11
C ALA A 540 5.82 -0.82 -24.57
N GLU A 541 4.67 -0.50 -23.95
CA GLU A 541 3.35 -1.06 -24.25
C GLU A 541 2.36 0.05 -24.63
N PRO A 542 2.32 0.48 -25.91
CA PRO A 542 1.45 1.56 -26.35
C PRO A 542 -0.05 1.34 -26.11
N GLY A 543 -0.47 0.09 -25.84
CA GLY A 543 -1.84 -0.29 -25.52
C GLY A 543 -2.37 0.28 -24.20
N ARG A 544 -1.50 0.65 -23.25
CA ARG A 544 -1.88 1.16 -21.92
C ARG A 544 -2.59 2.52 -21.92
N GLY A 545 -2.67 3.20 -23.06
CA GLY A 545 -3.25 4.53 -23.18
C GLY A 545 -4.79 4.59 -23.19
N THR A 546 -5.50 3.48 -22.97
CA THR A 546 -6.97 3.44 -23.03
C THR A 546 -7.57 2.70 -21.85
N ILE A 547 -8.37 3.41 -21.05
CA ILE A 547 -9.11 2.87 -19.90
C ILE A 547 -10.45 2.33 -20.40
N SER A 548 -10.70 1.04 -20.23
CA SER A 548 -11.92 0.38 -20.66
C SER A 548 -12.59 -0.28 -19.48
N ASP A 549 -13.80 0.16 -19.14
CA ASP A 549 -14.66 -0.51 -18.18
C ASP A 549 -16.07 -0.53 -18.77
N THR A 550 -16.60 -1.73 -19.01
CA THR A 550 -17.93 -1.91 -19.60
C THR A 550 -18.80 -2.86 -18.78
N ASN A 551 -18.31 -3.29 -17.62
CA ASN A 551 -19.05 -4.17 -16.73
C ASN A 551 -20.05 -3.36 -15.87
N GLY A 552 -19.78 -2.07 -15.70
CA GLY A 552 -20.58 -1.04 -15.06
C GLY A 552 -20.66 -1.23 -13.56
N GLY A 553 -20.32 -0.22 -12.77
CA GLY A 553 -20.50 -0.26 -11.34
C GLY A 553 -20.50 1.13 -10.78
N LYS A 554 -19.57 1.38 -9.88
CA LYS A 554 -19.18 2.69 -9.38
C LYS A 554 -17.68 2.72 -9.39
N ASP A 555 -17.15 3.29 -10.44
CA ASP A 555 -15.78 3.02 -10.83
C ASP A 555 -14.90 4.22 -10.48
N TRP A 556 -13.64 3.94 -10.13
CA TRP A 556 -12.70 4.95 -9.65
C TRP A 556 -11.47 5.02 -10.55
N LEU A 557 -11.04 6.25 -10.86
CA LEU A 557 -9.64 6.51 -11.14
C LEU A 557 -8.92 6.88 -9.86
N ASN A 558 -7.97 6.05 -9.47
CA ASN A 558 -7.10 6.30 -8.34
C ASN A 558 -5.77 6.86 -8.84
N LEU A 559 -5.60 8.17 -8.66
CA LEU A 559 -4.42 8.94 -9.08
C LEU A 559 -3.63 9.47 -7.86
N VAL A 560 -3.93 8.99 -6.65
CA VAL A 560 -3.35 9.53 -5.41
C VAL A 560 -1.84 9.35 -5.28
N ALA A 561 -1.29 8.39 -6.03
CA ALA A 561 0.14 8.10 -6.11
C ALA A 561 0.84 8.82 -7.26
N VAL A 562 0.15 9.74 -7.96
CA VAL A 562 0.73 10.59 -8.99
C VAL A 562 1.25 11.86 -8.33
N SER A 563 2.54 12.14 -8.48
CA SER A 563 3.19 13.29 -7.83
C SER A 563 2.95 14.62 -8.56
N GLY A 564 2.71 14.56 -9.87
CA GLY A 564 2.53 15.73 -10.73
C GLY A 564 1.08 16.22 -10.85
N PRO A 565 0.85 17.48 -11.23
CA PRO A 565 -0.48 18.03 -11.52
C PRO A 565 -1.25 17.22 -12.57
N VAL A 566 -2.41 16.72 -12.17
CA VAL A 566 -3.38 15.98 -12.98
C VAL A 566 -4.32 16.95 -13.69
N THR A 567 -4.65 16.66 -14.93
CA THR A 567 -5.84 17.20 -15.60
C THR A 567 -6.67 16.03 -16.12
N LEU A 568 -7.86 15.87 -15.54
CA LEU A 568 -8.83 14.83 -15.84
C LEU A 568 -10.15 15.46 -16.29
N ASP A 569 -10.67 14.99 -17.41
CA ASP A 569 -12.02 15.33 -17.88
C ASP A 569 -12.76 14.02 -18.18
N LEU A 570 -13.71 13.68 -17.31
CA LEU A 570 -14.49 12.45 -17.40
C LEU A 570 -15.53 12.50 -18.53
N GLU A 571 -15.96 13.69 -18.97
CA GLU A 571 -16.91 13.86 -20.07
C GLU A 571 -16.20 13.72 -21.43
N GLN A 572 -15.02 14.32 -21.57
CA GLN A 572 -14.17 14.21 -22.75
C GLN A 572 -13.36 12.90 -22.76
N GLY A 573 -13.26 12.23 -21.61
CA GLY A 573 -12.52 10.99 -21.45
C GLY A 573 -11.02 11.18 -21.62
N THR A 574 -10.44 12.24 -21.04
CA THR A 574 -9.00 12.55 -21.17
C THR A 574 -8.31 12.65 -19.82
N LEU A 575 -7.12 12.04 -19.71
CA LEU A 575 -6.22 12.13 -18.56
C LEU A 575 -4.84 12.60 -19.01
N SER A 576 -4.31 13.63 -18.37
CA SER A 576 -2.92 14.09 -18.53
C SER A 576 -2.29 14.45 -17.19
N VAL A 577 -0.98 14.30 -17.08
CA VAL A 577 -0.18 14.71 -15.92
C VAL A 577 0.97 15.56 -16.41
N ASP A 578 1.26 16.68 -15.76
CA ASP A 578 2.27 17.66 -16.19
C ASP A 578 2.09 18.13 -17.65
N GLY A 579 0.83 18.15 -18.12
CA GLY A 579 0.46 18.47 -19.49
C GLY A 579 0.82 17.39 -20.53
N ALA A 580 1.42 16.27 -20.13
CA ALA A 580 1.62 15.10 -20.97
C ALA A 580 0.35 14.24 -20.98
N ALA A 581 -0.18 13.94 -22.16
CA ALA A 581 -1.36 13.06 -22.27
C ALA A 581 -1.00 11.64 -21.83
N TRP A 582 -1.67 11.14 -20.79
CA TRP A 582 -1.44 9.80 -20.25
C TRP A 582 -2.39 8.78 -20.87
N ALA A 583 -3.69 8.92 -20.63
CA ALA A 583 -4.68 7.95 -21.08
C ALA A 583 -5.97 8.64 -21.57
N SER A 584 -6.82 7.86 -22.23
CA SER A 584 -8.20 8.24 -22.55
C SER A 584 -9.19 7.19 -22.07
N ILE A 585 -10.39 7.60 -21.70
CA ILE A 585 -11.50 6.71 -21.34
C ILE A 585 -12.20 6.27 -22.62
N ALA A 586 -12.31 4.96 -22.82
CA ALA A 586 -12.93 4.39 -24.01
C ALA A 586 -14.42 4.74 -24.11
N ALA A 587 -14.90 4.88 -25.35
CA ALA A 587 -16.32 5.12 -25.59
C ALA A 587 -17.15 3.94 -25.08
N GLY A 588 -18.17 4.24 -24.26
CA GLY A 588 -19.01 3.22 -23.62
C GLY A 588 -18.55 2.82 -22.22
N SER A 589 -17.39 3.32 -21.77
CA SER A 589 -17.02 3.24 -20.36
C SER A 589 -17.74 4.28 -19.52
N ALA A 590 -18.02 3.94 -18.27
CA ALA A 590 -18.58 4.83 -17.28
C ALA A 590 -17.64 4.88 -16.07
N ILE A 591 -17.00 6.02 -15.86
CA ILE A 591 -16.19 6.28 -14.68
C ILE A 591 -16.88 7.43 -13.95
N GLU A 592 -17.37 7.19 -12.74
CA GLU A 592 -18.05 8.23 -11.96
C GLU A 592 -17.11 8.95 -11.00
N ASN A 593 -16.01 8.32 -10.58
CA ASN A 593 -15.25 8.82 -9.44
C ASN A 593 -13.76 8.97 -9.75
N ALA A 594 -13.15 9.95 -9.11
CA ALA A 594 -11.71 10.17 -9.20
C ALA A 594 -11.18 10.73 -7.88
N ALA A 595 -9.97 10.30 -7.52
CA ALA A 595 -9.19 10.88 -6.45
C ALA A 595 -7.79 11.22 -6.98
N ALA A 596 -7.40 12.48 -6.86
CA ALA A 596 -6.12 12.98 -7.30
C ALA A 596 -5.12 13.14 -6.13
N GLY A 597 -3.95 13.68 -6.42
CA GLY A 597 -2.72 13.43 -5.67
C GLY A 597 -2.28 14.61 -4.82
N ASP A 598 -0.97 14.87 -4.83
CA ASP A 598 -0.36 16.00 -4.13
C ASP A 598 -0.18 17.24 -5.04
N GLY A 599 -0.62 17.15 -6.31
CA GLY A 599 -0.47 18.17 -7.33
C GLY A 599 -1.61 19.20 -7.32
N ASN A 600 -1.43 20.31 -8.04
CA ASN A 600 -2.51 21.28 -8.25
C ASN A 600 -3.38 20.79 -9.42
N ASP A 601 -4.44 20.07 -9.10
CA ASP A 601 -5.16 19.22 -10.03
C ASP A 601 -6.37 19.92 -10.64
N VAL A 602 -6.75 19.48 -11.85
CA VAL A 602 -7.97 19.94 -12.54
C VAL A 602 -8.83 18.74 -12.86
N LEU A 603 -9.96 18.63 -12.17
CA LEU A 603 -10.91 17.53 -12.31
C LEU A 603 -12.24 18.04 -12.86
N ALA A 604 -12.71 17.46 -13.96
CA ALA A 604 -14.04 17.70 -14.49
C ALA A 604 -14.83 16.40 -14.53
N GLY A 605 -16.01 16.42 -13.91
CA GLY A 605 -17.00 15.35 -13.94
C GLY A 605 -17.68 15.22 -15.29
N ASN A 606 -18.67 14.35 -15.36
CA ASN A 606 -19.43 14.04 -16.57
C ASN A 606 -20.93 14.16 -16.33
N GLY A 607 -21.76 13.73 -17.29
CA GLY A 607 -23.20 13.72 -17.11
C GLY A 607 -23.77 12.74 -16.07
N LEU A 608 -22.94 12.13 -15.20
CA LEU A 608 -23.32 11.18 -14.15
C LEU A 608 -23.23 11.84 -12.77
N SER A 609 -23.62 11.13 -11.71
CA SER A 609 -23.36 11.60 -10.36
C SER A 609 -21.94 11.23 -9.96
N ASN A 610 -21.07 12.22 -9.82
CA ASN A 610 -19.65 12.04 -9.60
C ASN A 610 -19.24 12.19 -8.13
N THR A 611 -18.15 11.52 -7.75
CA THR A 611 -17.39 11.81 -6.53
C THR A 611 -15.97 12.19 -6.92
N LEU A 612 -15.60 13.45 -6.72
CA LEU A 612 -14.31 13.99 -7.13
C LEU A 612 -13.56 14.52 -5.91
N ARG A 613 -12.29 14.13 -5.77
CA ARG A 613 -11.39 14.55 -4.68
C ARG A 613 -10.11 15.12 -5.26
N GLY A 614 -9.82 16.37 -4.90
CA GLY A 614 -8.59 17.09 -5.28
C GLY A 614 -7.37 16.48 -4.61
N GLY A 615 -7.35 16.47 -3.28
CA GLY A 615 -6.27 15.85 -2.52
C GLY A 615 -5.44 16.91 -1.80
N ARG A 616 -4.12 16.91 -1.99
CA ARG A 616 -3.30 18.05 -1.56
C ARG A 616 -3.00 18.90 -2.79
N GLY A 617 -2.91 20.20 -2.61
CA GLY A 617 -2.60 21.13 -3.71
C GLY A 617 -3.73 22.13 -3.88
N ASP A 618 -3.50 23.16 -4.69
CA ASP A 618 -4.55 24.14 -5.03
C ASP A 618 -5.36 23.62 -6.23
N ASP A 619 -6.49 22.99 -5.97
CA ASP A 619 -7.23 22.21 -6.95
C ASP A 619 -8.39 22.97 -7.61
N ARG A 620 -8.78 22.51 -8.80
CA ARG A 620 -9.97 22.99 -9.50
C ARG A 620 -10.86 21.81 -9.87
N ILE A 621 -12.07 21.79 -9.31
CA ILE A 621 -13.01 20.67 -9.46
C ILE A 621 -14.35 21.18 -10.01
N SER A 622 -14.87 20.53 -11.05
CA SER A 622 -16.21 20.80 -11.63
C SER A 622 -17.03 19.51 -11.64
N GLY A 623 -18.24 19.55 -11.08
CA GLY A 623 -19.13 18.39 -10.94
C GLY A 623 -19.80 17.98 -12.25
N GLY A 624 -20.30 18.96 -13.01
CA GLY A 624 -20.99 18.71 -14.27
C GLY A 624 -22.51 18.73 -14.12
N ASP A 625 -23.19 17.69 -14.60
CA ASP A 625 -24.65 17.57 -14.46
C ASP A 625 -24.99 16.54 -13.36
N LYS A 626 -26.20 16.62 -12.80
CA LYS A 626 -26.73 15.74 -11.73
C LYS A 626 -26.10 16.03 -10.37
N VAL A 627 -26.13 15.07 -9.45
CA VAL A 627 -25.81 15.30 -8.04
C VAL A 627 -24.40 14.84 -7.77
N ASP A 628 -23.52 15.78 -7.47
CA ASP A 628 -22.09 15.54 -7.32
C ASP A 628 -21.60 15.78 -5.89
N TRP A 629 -20.49 15.13 -5.58
CA TRP A 629 -19.78 15.23 -4.30
C TRP A 629 -18.35 15.66 -4.57
N LEU A 630 -18.03 16.90 -4.22
CA LEU A 630 -16.76 17.54 -4.52
C LEU A 630 -16.00 17.81 -3.21
N TYR A 631 -14.74 17.41 -3.17
CA TYR A 631 -13.85 17.58 -2.02
C TYR A 631 -12.56 18.26 -2.47
N GLY A 632 -12.28 19.47 -1.98
CA GLY A 632 -11.00 20.15 -2.17
C GLY A 632 -9.89 19.45 -1.37
N GLU A 633 -10.14 19.26 -0.08
CA GLU A 633 -9.22 18.63 0.89
C GLU A 633 -8.15 19.61 1.41
N LYS A 634 -6.87 19.50 1.05
CA LYS A 634 -5.84 20.43 1.55
C LYS A 634 -5.39 21.37 0.43
N GLY A 635 -5.58 22.68 0.59
CA GLY A 635 -5.06 23.67 -0.36
C GLY A 635 -5.98 24.86 -0.54
N HIS A 636 -5.81 25.63 -1.61
CA HIS A 636 -6.72 26.73 -1.95
C HIS A 636 -7.54 26.36 -3.16
N ASP A 637 -8.69 25.76 -2.90
CA ASP A 637 -9.42 25.01 -3.91
C ASP A 637 -10.52 25.84 -4.58
N SER A 638 -10.88 25.44 -5.80
CA SER A 638 -11.96 26.02 -6.57
C SER A 638 -12.95 24.95 -7.01
N LEU A 639 -14.08 24.86 -6.32
CA LEU A 639 -15.12 23.85 -6.52
C LEU A 639 -16.34 24.46 -7.23
N TYR A 640 -16.81 23.80 -8.29
CA TYR A 640 -17.97 24.21 -9.09
C TYR A 640 -18.98 23.04 -9.14
N GLY A 641 -20.14 23.18 -8.50
CA GLY A 641 -21.22 22.18 -8.54
C GLY A 641 -21.90 22.09 -9.91
N ASP A 642 -21.93 23.20 -10.64
CA ASP A 642 -22.55 23.32 -11.96
C ASP A 642 -24.07 23.09 -11.98
N ALA A 643 -24.59 21.94 -12.43
CA ALA A 643 -26.03 21.74 -12.57
C ALA A 643 -26.50 20.51 -11.80
N GLY A 644 -27.16 20.71 -10.66
CA GLY A 644 -27.31 19.60 -9.74
C GLY A 644 -28.04 19.87 -8.46
N LYS A 645 -27.68 19.10 -7.43
CA LYS A 645 -27.98 19.39 -6.02
C LYS A 645 -26.76 18.95 -5.25
N ASP A 646 -25.72 19.75 -5.38
CA ASP A 646 -24.36 19.27 -5.19
C ASP A 646 -23.92 19.46 -3.75
N ARG A 647 -22.85 18.77 -3.41
CA ARG A 647 -22.25 18.82 -2.09
C ARG A 647 -20.77 19.11 -2.24
N MET A 648 -20.33 20.19 -1.62
CA MET A 648 -18.97 20.70 -1.79
C MET A 648 -18.33 20.96 -0.44
N TRP A 649 -17.13 20.43 -0.24
CA TRP A 649 -16.30 20.68 0.94
C TRP A 649 -14.98 21.29 0.49
N GLY A 650 -14.72 22.55 0.87
CA GLY A 650 -13.41 23.20 0.69
C GLY A 650 -12.35 22.53 1.55
N ALA A 651 -12.62 22.49 2.86
CA ALA A 651 -11.80 21.87 3.90
C ALA A 651 -10.69 22.80 4.43
N GLU A 652 -9.41 22.51 4.22
CA GLU A 652 -8.33 23.35 4.75
C GLU A 652 -7.81 24.32 3.68
N GLY A 653 -7.98 25.62 3.89
CA GLY A 653 -7.41 26.71 3.11
C GLY A 653 -8.45 27.73 2.70
N ASN A 654 -8.09 28.68 1.82
CA ASN A 654 -8.99 29.76 1.40
C ASN A 654 -9.67 29.36 0.09
N ASP A 655 -10.87 28.83 0.21
CA ASP A 655 -11.52 28.12 -0.89
C ASP A 655 -12.57 28.98 -1.61
N PHE A 656 -12.81 28.63 -2.87
CA PHE A 656 -13.88 29.17 -3.69
C PHE A 656 -14.87 28.07 -4.04
N LEU A 657 -16.12 28.19 -3.59
CA LEU A 657 -17.18 27.22 -3.83
C LEU A 657 -18.35 27.90 -4.57
N ASP A 658 -18.76 27.35 -5.71
CA ASP A 658 -19.87 27.86 -6.54
C ASP A 658 -20.86 26.73 -6.87
N GLY A 659 -22.05 26.74 -6.25
CA GLY A 659 -23.07 25.70 -6.39
C GLY A 659 -23.70 25.64 -7.77
N GLY A 660 -23.80 26.78 -8.46
CA GLY A 660 -24.33 26.84 -9.83
C GLY A 660 -25.85 26.83 -9.92
N LYS A 661 -26.46 25.73 -10.34
CA LYS A 661 -27.92 25.57 -10.43
C LYS A 661 -28.29 24.36 -9.62
N GLY A 662 -29.17 24.50 -8.65
CA GLY A 662 -29.40 23.41 -7.74
C GLY A 662 -29.86 23.90 -6.41
N GLY A 663 -30.30 22.98 -5.56
CA GLY A 663 -30.37 23.28 -4.13
C GLY A 663 -29.15 22.64 -3.50
N ASP A 664 -28.08 23.42 -3.41
CA ASP A 664 -26.72 22.95 -3.18
C ASP A 664 -26.33 23.09 -1.72
N ARG A 665 -25.27 22.38 -1.34
CA ARG A 665 -24.72 22.45 0.01
C ARG A 665 -23.22 22.67 -0.06
N ALA A 666 -22.76 23.76 0.52
CA ALA A 666 -21.37 24.17 0.50
C ALA A 666 -20.85 24.37 1.93
N TRP A 667 -19.71 23.75 2.21
CA TRP A 667 -18.97 23.90 3.46
C TRP A 667 -17.57 24.44 3.14
N GLY A 668 -17.24 25.67 3.56
CA GLY A 668 -15.88 26.21 3.47
C GLY A 668 -14.94 25.45 4.43
N ASN A 669 -15.39 25.33 5.68
CA ASN A 669 -14.69 24.73 6.82
C ASN A 669 -13.57 25.60 7.40
N GLY A 670 -12.37 25.63 6.84
CA GLY A 670 -11.23 26.24 7.52
C GLY A 670 -10.41 27.14 6.61
N GLY A 671 -10.59 28.45 6.72
CA GLY A 671 -9.81 29.46 6.02
C GLY A 671 -10.68 30.68 5.71
N LYS A 672 -10.34 31.45 4.68
CA LYS A 672 -11.13 32.61 4.27
C LYS A 672 -11.84 32.29 2.98
N ASP A 673 -13.05 31.80 3.11
CA ASP A 673 -13.75 31.14 2.02
C ASP A 673 -14.71 32.06 1.29
N SER A 674 -15.00 31.73 0.05
CA SER A 674 -15.95 32.43 -0.81
C SER A 674 -16.97 31.45 -1.37
N LEU A 675 -18.17 31.45 -0.78
CA LEU A 675 -19.26 30.53 -1.11
C LEU A 675 -20.36 31.25 -1.89
N TYR A 676 -20.79 30.66 -2.99
CA TYR A 676 -21.88 31.14 -3.86
C TYR A 676 -22.90 30.02 -4.09
N GLY A 677 -24.13 30.17 -3.62
CA GLY A 677 -25.21 29.20 -3.90
C GLY A 677 -25.76 29.31 -5.32
N ARG A 678 -25.83 30.56 -5.82
CA ARG A 678 -26.34 30.98 -7.13
C ARG A 678 -27.83 30.76 -7.30
N GLY A 679 -28.29 29.52 -7.49
CA GLY A 679 -29.58 29.27 -8.12
C GLY A 679 -30.29 28.05 -7.62
N GLY A 680 -31.09 28.21 -6.58
CA GLY A 680 -32.05 27.30 -6.00
C GLY A 680 -32.07 27.53 -4.49
N ASN A 681 -32.39 26.52 -3.69
CA ASN A 681 -32.46 26.72 -2.25
C ASN A 681 -31.21 26.11 -1.62
N ASP A 682 -30.28 26.96 -1.25
CA ASP A 682 -28.92 26.57 -0.91
C ASP A 682 -28.67 26.58 0.60
N LEU A 683 -27.70 25.78 1.03
CA LEU A 683 -27.14 25.82 2.38
C LEU A 683 -25.66 26.14 2.29
N LEU A 684 -25.26 27.30 2.79
CA LEU A 684 -23.89 27.78 2.78
C LEU A 684 -23.39 27.91 4.23
N LEU A 685 -22.30 27.21 4.54
CA LEU A 685 -21.66 27.18 5.84
C LEU A 685 -20.20 27.61 5.67
N GLY A 686 -19.84 28.80 6.19
CA GLY A 686 -18.49 29.38 6.09
C GLY A 686 -17.47 28.54 6.84
N GLY A 687 -17.58 28.52 8.17
CA GLY A 687 -16.76 27.67 9.01
C GLY A 687 -15.87 28.49 9.92
N TRP A 688 -14.56 28.38 9.77
CA TRP A 688 -13.57 29.12 10.55
C TRP A 688 -12.83 30.08 9.63
N GLY A 689 -12.79 31.35 10.00
CA GLY A 689 -12.07 32.41 9.30
C GLY A 689 -13.03 33.46 8.77
N ASP A 690 -12.51 34.46 8.06
CA ASP A 690 -13.34 35.59 7.64
C ASP A 690 -13.93 35.29 6.25
N ASP A 691 -15.18 34.82 6.23
CA ASP A 691 -15.81 34.24 5.06
C ASP A 691 -16.73 35.20 4.32
N ARG A 692 -17.02 34.85 3.06
CA ARG A 692 -17.99 35.53 2.21
C ARG A 692 -19.00 34.54 1.66
N LEU A 693 -20.27 34.70 2.06
CA LEU A 693 -21.37 33.86 1.61
C LEU A 693 -22.37 34.68 0.77
N VAL A 694 -22.76 34.15 -0.39
CA VAL A 694 -23.77 34.73 -1.28
C VAL A 694 -24.77 33.66 -1.70
N GLY A 695 -26.01 33.75 -1.21
CA GLY A 695 -27.10 32.80 -1.50
C GLY A 695 -27.47 32.81 -2.99
N GLY A 696 -28.09 33.87 -3.47
CA GLY A 696 -28.38 34.06 -4.88
C GLY A 696 -29.88 34.10 -5.17
N TRP A 697 -30.42 33.09 -5.85
CA TRP A 697 -31.84 32.98 -6.16
C TRP A 697 -32.43 31.78 -5.46
N GLY A 698 -33.43 31.99 -4.61
CA GLY A 698 -34.18 30.94 -3.94
C GLY A 698 -34.29 31.24 -2.46
N ALA A 699 -34.63 30.25 -1.66
CA ALA A 699 -34.69 30.41 -0.21
C ALA A 699 -33.44 29.76 0.38
N ASP A 700 -32.47 30.60 0.73
CA ASP A 700 -31.13 30.17 1.12
C ASP A 700 -30.94 30.20 2.63
N VAL A 701 -30.03 29.37 3.14
CA VAL A 701 -29.58 29.39 4.53
C VAL A 701 -28.10 29.69 4.56
N LEU A 702 -27.73 30.80 5.22
CA LEU A 702 -26.36 31.29 5.33
C LEU A 702 -25.95 31.33 6.79
N ASP A 703 -24.86 30.62 7.11
CA ASP A 703 -24.21 30.60 8.43
C ASP A 703 -22.72 30.86 8.20
N GLY A 704 -22.23 32.03 8.64
CA GLY A 704 -20.80 32.35 8.56
C GLY A 704 -19.96 31.51 9.52
N SER A 705 -20.57 31.09 10.64
CA SER A 705 -19.90 30.44 11.76
C SER A 705 -18.83 31.36 12.37
N ARG A 706 -17.60 30.88 12.60
CA ARG A 706 -16.59 31.62 13.35
C ARG A 706 -15.77 32.52 12.44
N GLY A 707 -15.88 33.83 12.63
CA GLY A 707 -15.08 34.78 11.89
C GLY A 707 -15.60 36.20 11.95
N ALA A 708 -15.14 37.02 11.03
CA ALA A 708 -15.81 38.26 10.69
C ALA A 708 -16.41 38.14 9.29
N ASP A 709 -17.65 37.65 9.22
CA ASP A 709 -18.20 37.15 7.96
C ASP A 709 -19.04 38.19 7.22
N VAL A 710 -19.15 37.99 5.91
CA VAL A 710 -19.94 38.82 5.02
C VAL A 710 -21.01 37.98 4.35
N LEU A 711 -22.27 38.22 4.74
CA LEU A 711 -23.43 37.45 4.28
C LEU A 711 -24.29 38.28 3.33
N GLN A 712 -24.72 37.65 2.25
CA GLN A 712 -25.62 38.24 1.26
C GLN A 712 -26.65 37.18 0.82
N GLY A 713 -27.94 37.39 1.14
CA GLY A 713 -29.00 36.41 0.84
C GLY A 713 -29.35 36.42 -0.65
N GLY A 714 -29.65 37.61 -1.18
CA GLY A 714 -30.00 37.77 -2.59
C GLY A 714 -31.50 37.85 -2.80
N ARG A 715 -32.07 36.95 -3.61
CA ARG A 715 -33.49 36.94 -3.98
C ARG A 715 -34.16 35.71 -3.41
N GLY A 716 -35.18 35.96 -2.60
CA GLY A 716 -36.08 34.94 -2.08
C GLY A 716 -36.08 35.03 -0.56
N ALA A 717 -36.63 34.03 0.12
CA ALA A 717 -36.82 34.10 1.57
C ALA A 717 -35.63 33.44 2.26
N ASP A 718 -34.65 34.26 2.63
CA ASP A 718 -33.36 33.77 3.13
C ASP A 718 -33.31 33.72 4.66
N VAL A 719 -32.48 32.84 5.21
CA VAL A 719 -32.24 32.70 6.64
C VAL A 719 -30.78 32.96 6.92
N PHE A 720 -30.50 34.00 7.71
CA PHE A 720 -29.16 34.29 8.24
C PHE A 720 -29.08 33.72 9.65
N VAL A 721 -28.20 32.74 9.86
CA VAL A 721 -27.98 32.08 11.15
C VAL A 721 -26.81 32.75 11.85
N ILE A 722 -27.01 33.17 13.10
CA ILE A 722 -25.96 33.72 13.97
C ILE A 722 -26.03 33.01 15.32
N ALA A 723 -24.91 32.44 15.74
CA ALA A 723 -24.76 31.64 16.94
C ALA A 723 -23.70 32.23 17.90
N PRO A 724 -23.71 31.79 19.18
CA PRO A 724 -22.70 32.24 20.14
C PRO A 724 -21.28 31.78 19.77
N GLY A 725 -20.35 32.72 19.72
CA GLY A 725 -18.95 32.50 19.38
C GLY A 725 -18.61 32.69 17.90
N ASP A 726 -19.57 33.14 17.11
CA ASP A 726 -19.41 33.40 15.67
C ASP A 726 -18.54 34.62 15.38
N GLY A 727 -18.48 35.62 16.28
CA GLY A 727 -17.62 36.78 16.09
C GLY A 727 -18.37 37.98 15.51
N SER A 728 -17.90 38.55 14.39
CA SER A 728 -18.32 39.89 13.93
C SER A 728 -18.83 39.93 12.49
N ASP A 729 -20.14 39.73 12.32
CA ASP A 729 -20.73 39.47 11.02
C ASP A 729 -21.44 40.69 10.42
N LEU A 730 -21.52 40.68 9.08
CA LEU A 730 -22.11 41.72 8.26
C LEU A 730 -23.12 41.13 7.26
N ILE A 731 -24.41 41.43 7.46
CA ILE A 731 -25.47 41.17 6.48
C ILE A 731 -25.66 42.41 5.59
N LYS A 732 -25.56 42.23 4.27
CA LYS A 732 -25.54 43.35 3.31
C LYS A 732 -26.89 43.73 2.71
N ASP A 733 -27.83 42.81 2.60
CA ASP A 733 -29.04 42.98 1.78
C ASP A 733 -30.32 42.39 2.38
N PHE A 734 -30.44 42.35 3.71
CA PHE A 734 -31.65 41.88 4.40
C PHE A 734 -32.93 42.58 3.90
N GLU A 735 -33.93 41.79 3.49
CA GLU A 735 -35.23 42.25 2.98
C GLU A 735 -36.36 42.02 4.01
N ASP A 736 -36.93 43.12 4.51
CA ASP A 736 -38.06 43.16 5.47
C ASP A 736 -39.27 42.34 4.99
N GLY A 737 -39.78 41.48 5.87
CA GLY A 737 -40.94 40.62 5.64
C GLY A 737 -40.69 39.46 4.68
N ILE A 738 -39.45 39.31 4.20
CA ILE A 738 -39.02 38.22 3.32
C ILE A 738 -37.96 37.36 4.02
N ASP A 739 -36.88 37.99 4.48
CA ASP A 739 -35.77 37.28 5.13
C ASP A 739 -36.07 36.98 6.59
N ARG A 740 -35.22 36.12 7.17
CA ARG A 740 -35.26 35.73 8.58
C ARG A 740 -33.87 35.80 9.18
N LEU A 741 -33.81 36.27 10.42
CA LEU A 741 -32.61 36.25 11.25
C LEU A 741 -32.79 35.20 12.35
N ASP A 742 -31.98 34.15 12.36
CA ASP A 742 -32.00 33.13 13.40
C ASP A 742 -31.01 33.46 14.52
N LEU A 743 -31.54 33.78 15.70
CA LEU A 743 -30.81 34.06 16.94
C LEU A 743 -31.14 33.03 18.04
N THR A 744 -31.67 31.86 17.69
CA THR A 744 -32.11 30.83 18.65
C THR A 744 -30.96 30.37 19.55
N GLY A 745 -29.71 30.45 19.08
CA GLY A 745 -28.51 30.14 19.85
C GLY A 745 -28.26 31.03 21.08
N PHE A 746 -28.83 32.25 21.12
CA PHE A 746 -28.56 33.23 22.19
C PHE A 746 -29.53 33.14 23.39
N GLY A 747 -30.55 32.28 23.33
CA GLY A 747 -31.45 32.03 24.45
C GLY A 747 -32.36 33.22 24.83
N PHE A 748 -32.71 34.06 23.85
CA PHE A 748 -33.69 35.11 24.05
C PHE A 748 -35.07 34.53 24.40
N ALA A 749 -35.81 35.18 25.30
CA ALA A 749 -37.11 34.64 25.74
C ALA A 749 -38.23 34.83 24.70
N ASN A 750 -38.06 35.79 23.79
CA ASN A 750 -38.95 36.15 22.69
C ASN A 750 -38.30 37.27 21.86
N GLU A 751 -38.85 37.54 20.68
CA GLU A 751 -38.32 38.49 19.71
C GLU A 751 -38.16 39.90 20.30
N ALA A 752 -39.09 40.33 21.16
CA ALA A 752 -39.00 41.65 21.80
C ALA A 752 -37.74 41.78 22.69
N SER A 753 -37.26 40.67 23.27
CA SER A 753 -36.01 40.66 24.03
C SER A 753 -34.76 40.67 23.13
N ALA A 754 -34.83 40.09 21.92
CA ALA A 754 -33.76 40.17 20.93
C ALA A 754 -33.67 41.59 20.32
N LEU A 755 -34.79 42.18 19.91
CA LEU A 755 -34.84 43.55 19.39
C LEU A 755 -34.36 44.60 20.41
N ALA A 756 -34.49 44.33 21.72
CA ALA A 756 -33.95 45.21 22.76
C ALA A 756 -32.42 45.24 22.81
N ALA A 757 -31.74 44.24 22.21
CA ALA A 757 -30.29 44.21 22.04
C ALA A 757 -29.80 44.93 20.76
N ALA A 758 -30.72 45.32 19.87
CA ALA A 758 -30.41 46.02 18.63
C ALA A 758 -30.29 47.54 18.85
N THR A 759 -29.29 48.16 18.23
CA THR A 759 -29.07 49.61 18.22
C THR A 759 -29.04 50.14 16.79
N GLN A 760 -29.79 51.19 16.50
CA GLN A 760 -29.72 51.89 15.21
C GLN A 760 -28.43 52.71 15.12
N VAL A 761 -27.60 52.45 14.10
CA VAL A 761 -26.35 53.17 13.81
C VAL A 761 -26.36 53.68 12.37
N GLY A 762 -26.81 54.92 12.18
CA GLY A 762 -27.00 55.49 10.85
C GLY A 762 -28.06 54.69 10.07
N SER A 763 -27.72 54.23 8.87
CA SER A 763 -28.56 53.37 8.03
C SER A 763 -28.35 51.87 8.27
N ALA A 764 -27.74 51.48 9.39
CA ALA A 764 -27.51 50.09 9.77
C ALA A 764 -28.09 49.81 11.16
N VAL A 765 -28.37 48.54 11.44
CA VAL A 765 -28.67 48.03 12.78
C VAL A 765 -27.47 47.24 13.28
N GLU A 766 -27.09 47.42 14.53
CA GLU A 766 -26.03 46.68 15.20
C GLU A 766 -26.60 45.94 16.42
N PHE A 767 -26.37 44.64 16.51
CA PHE A 767 -26.61 43.84 17.72
C PHE A 767 -25.29 43.65 18.47
N ALA A 768 -25.31 43.91 19.78
CA ALA A 768 -24.24 43.49 20.68
C ALA A 768 -24.74 42.26 21.44
N LEU A 769 -24.26 41.08 21.04
CA LEU A 769 -24.73 39.79 21.51
C LEU A 769 -23.81 39.25 22.62
N SER A 770 -24.24 38.18 23.30
CA SER A 770 -23.38 37.55 24.32
C SER A 770 -22.11 36.98 23.69
N GLY A 771 -21.04 36.79 24.45
CA GLY A 771 -19.80 36.19 23.91
C GLY A 771 -18.87 37.19 23.20
N ASN A 772 -19.23 38.47 23.15
CA ASN A 772 -18.61 39.53 22.33
C ASN A 772 -18.95 39.41 20.83
N ASP A 773 -19.98 38.65 20.48
CA ASP A 773 -20.47 38.59 19.11
C ASP A 773 -21.16 39.90 18.72
N VAL A 774 -20.92 40.35 17.49
CA VAL A 774 -21.44 41.60 16.93
C VAL A 774 -22.04 41.32 15.57
N LEU A 775 -23.33 41.56 15.40
CA LEU A 775 -23.97 41.49 14.09
C LEU A 775 -24.29 42.90 13.58
N ARG A 776 -23.89 43.21 12.36
CA ARG A 776 -24.26 44.44 11.66
C ARG A 776 -25.12 44.13 10.43
N ILE A 777 -26.28 44.75 10.33
CA ILE A 777 -27.20 44.61 9.19
C ILE A 777 -27.33 45.96 8.49
N LEU A 778 -27.00 46.01 7.20
CA LEU A 778 -27.04 47.24 6.41
C LEU A 778 -28.44 47.53 5.84
N SER A 779 -28.71 48.81 5.63
CA SER A 779 -29.89 49.32 4.90
C SER A 779 -31.26 48.99 5.51
N VAL A 780 -31.29 48.67 6.80
CA VAL A 780 -32.51 48.39 7.57
C VAL A 780 -32.63 49.26 8.82
N THR A 781 -33.84 49.35 9.36
CA THR A 781 -34.12 49.91 10.69
C THR A 781 -34.50 48.82 11.68
N VAL A 782 -34.39 49.10 12.99
CA VAL A 782 -34.83 48.13 14.03
C VAL A 782 -36.30 47.72 13.87
N ALA A 783 -37.15 48.59 13.31
CA ALA A 783 -38.55 48.27 13.07
C ALA A 783 -38.74 47.28 11.91
N ASP A 784 -37.82 47.29 10.93
CA ASP A 784 -37.85 46.42 9.74
C ASP A 784 -37.43 44.98 10.06
N LEU A 785 -36.99 44.70 11.29
CA LEU A 785 -36.65 43.34 11.76
C LEU A 785 -37.80 42.68 12.53
N ALA A 786 -38.89 43.40 12.79
CA ALA A 786 -39.96 42.91 13.66
C ALA A 786 -40.90 41.94 12.93
N GLY A 787 -40.98 40.71 13.43
CA GLY A 787 -41.68 39.57 12.82
C GLY A 787 -40.74 38.64 12.06
N ASP A 788 -39.45 38.97 11.98
CA ASP A 788 -38.47 38.31 11.13
C ASP A 788 -37.31 37.69 11.94
N ILE A 789 -37.33 37.77 13.28
CA ILE A 789 -36.32 37.14 14.14
C ILE A 789 -36.85 35.82 14.73
N LEU A 790 -36.06 34.75 14.58
CA LEU A 790 -36.28 33.46 15.25
C LEU A 790 -35.50 33.43 16.57
N VAL A 791 -36.14 33.01 17.67
CA VAL A 791 -35.58 32.96 19.04
C VAL A 791 -36.12 31.81 19.87
#